data_AF-A0A060VUE4-F1
#
_entry.id   AF-A0A060VUE4-F1
#
_cell.length_a   1.000
_cell.length_b   1.000
_cell.length_c   1.000
_cell.angle_alpha   90.00
_cell.angle_beta   90.00
_cell.angle_gamma   90.00
#
_symmetry.space_group_name_H-M   'P 1'
#
loop_
_entity.id
_entity.type
_entity.pdbx_description
1 polymer ?
#
loop_
_entity_poly.entity_id
_entity_poly.type
_entity_poly.pdbx_seq_one_letter_code
_entity_poly.pdbx_strand_id
1 'polypeptide(L)'
;MLIFVAKHLKRCLNEQCPILCSSPQLESGAVFYEHQMPEKPFWVVRDSVELLLSSPPAPAVHHVLPITVSYSAASHNISSQLWKNRGLDIVQGQRKVIDSSILDASNLLASLPEAERGLLDVVFEVRRFPAHGRVTLGGLNLPQGAPYFMQEDVAQGELEYLHDDSGASVDSFSFRARLNSQGRGILHPSPAQAVVLEEVFNISIRRRDSSPPELVSLDVLLEVLQGSMTVITQKYLNTRDEDSTPDEVRFTVSKAPTNGRLVDATKGDHISSFTQEAVNKGQVGFVSDGSLSDGFIEFTVSDGKHHTEPHTLHVGVLARTLVLAKAPEIQVLQGDDETLVTEEMLRATTGGPNEEEVLYKITSVPKYAAVMVDRQPTSAFTQTQIREGRVSVRFIKSTSPRDSVAFVARSRAANVSSVLNITVKPLANIPQELLLPRGATVLLDKKLLDATPLANKTRTSPTFSVIQQPQGARFVRAGGRGPEGDGQPVDTFTQKELDEGRVAMEILNGTGGSQAQDVARFLLKAHGVPPAECVLSFKTTPYNASAVYPATLLKVPGGSAWSNSNDLPGGAGSPRITPASPRWRGNMDWPQGGDAPTTAYTDKDSHRKPVVSRRNNLWSILIPILILLLLLLLVAILAFYLVRRNKTGKHNVQTVAGSKPKNGEISQETFRKTDPANNIPMSQMDSKDADPELLQHCRTTNPELKKNQYWV
;
A
#
# COMPACT_ATOMS: atom_id res chain seq x y z
N MET A 1 19.69 55.80 43.14
CA MET A 1 19.05 54.47 43.24
C MET A 1 17.65 54.61 42.69
N LEU A 2 17.37 54.01 41.53
CA LEU A 2 16.03 53.98 40.98
C LEU A 2 15.36 52.68 41.42
N ILE A 3 14.21 52.78 42.07
CA ILE A 3 13.40 51.63 42.49
C ILE A 3 12.30 51.46 41.45
N PHE A 4 12.31 50.35 40.75
CA PHE A 4 11.29 49.99 39.77
C PHE A 4 10.40 48.89 40.33
N VAL A 5 9.10 48.93 40.01
CA VAL A 5 8.18 47.90 40.44
C VAL A 5 8.04 46.82 39.36
N ALA A 6 8.09 45.55 39.78
CA ALA A 6 8.39 44.38 38.96
C ALA A 6 7.53 44.10 37.71
N LYS A 7 6.44 44.84 37.45
CA LYS A 7 5.53 44.59 36.31
C LYS A 7 5.62 45.60 35.15
N HIS A 8 6.44 46.65 35.23
CA HIS A 8 6.38 47.79 34.30
C HIS A 8 7.34 47.75 33.10
N LEU A 9 7.60 46.57 32.51
CA LEU A 9 8.65 46.44 31.50
C LEU A 9 8.05 45.86 30.21
N LYS A 10 7.94 46.73 29.19
CA LYS A 10 7.44 46.39 27.85
C LYS A 10 8.62 46.09 26.94
N ARG A 11 8.51 44.95 26.26
CA ARG A 11 9.46 44.34 25.32
C ARG A 11 9.74 45.19 24.08
N CYS A 12 11.02 45.47 23.81
CA CYS A 12 11.55 45.55 22.44
C CYS A 12 13.10 45.55 22.32
N LEU A 13 13.58 44.51 21.62
CA LEU A 13 14.79 44.36 20.78
C LEU A 13 16.19 44.02 21.36
N ASN A 14 16.63 42.84 20.90
CA ASN A 14 17.96 42.36 20.46
C ASN A 14 19.21 42.61 21.30
N GLU A 15 19.70 41.49 21.84
CA GLU A 15 21.02 41.32 22.44
C GLU A 15 22.17 41.58 21.44
N GLN A 16 23.27 42.08 21.99
CA GLN A 16 24.63 42.15 21.41
C GLN A 16 24.97 43.39 20.54
N CYS A 17 24.95 44.59 21.14
CA CYS A 17 25.83 45.72 20.77
C CYS A 17 25.79 46.82 21.86
N PRO A 18 26.88 47.56 22.12
CA PRO A 18 26.81 48.76 22.96
C PRO A 18 25.87 49.77 22.30
N ILE A 19 24.78 50.11 22.98
CA ILE A 19 23.77 51.05 22.48
C ILE A 19 24.32 52.48 22.63
N LEU A 20 24.59 53.14 21.51
CA LEU A 20 25.02 54.54 21.49
C LEU A 20 23.78 55.44 21.53
N CYS A 21 23.57 56.12 22.66
CA CYS A 21 22.46 57.05 22.88
C CYS A 21 22.97 58.49 22.99
N SER A 22 22.25 59.44 22.39
CA SER A 22 22.52 60.88 22.51
C SER A 22 21.70 61.51 23.66
N SER A 23 22.18 62.63 24.24
CA SER A 23 21.45 63.37 25.30
C SER A 23 19.97 63.64 24.97
N PRO A 24 19.61 64.16 23.77
CA PRO A 24 18.20 64.39 23.45
C PRO A 24 17.34 63.12 23.37
N GLN A 25 17.92 61.94 23.16
CA GLN A 25 17.18 60.66 23.21
C GLN A 25 16.89 60.21 24.64
N LEU A 26 17.80 60.47 25.59
CA LEU A 26 17.52 60.24 27.01
C LEU A 26 16.48 61.25 27.55
N GLU A 27 16.61 62.52 27.17
CA GLU A 27 15.71 63.60 27.64
C GLU A 27 14.28 63.47 27.09
N SER A 28 14.12 62.93 25.88
CA SER A 28 12.81 62.65 25.27
C SER A 28 12.14 61.37 25.79
N GLY A 29 12.80 60.62 26.69
CA GLY A 29 12.29 59.35 27.20
C GLY A 29 12.31 58.20 26.18
N ALA A 30 13.08 58.34 25.09
CA ALA A 30 13.19 57.31 24.03
C ALA A 30 14.05 56.10 24.45
N VAL A 31 14.76 56.20 25.58
CA VAL A 31 15.56 55.12 26.18
C VAL A 31 14.94 54.74 27.51
N PHE A 32 14.59 53.46 27.68
CA PHE A 32 14.06 52.92 28.92
C PHE A 32 14.80 51.64 29.30
N TYR A 33 14.83 51.36 30.59
CA TYR A 33 15.32 50.11 31.12
C TYR A 33 14.23 49.03 31.03
N GLU A 34 14.60 47.83 30.60
CA GLU A 34 13.73 46.64 30.60
C GLU A 34 14.39 45.54 31.45
N HIS A 35 13.77 45.14 32.56
CA HIS A 35 14.22 43.98 33.34
C HIS A 35 13.61 42.69 32.75
N GLN A 36 14.45 41.72 32.41
CA GLN A 36 13.99 40.38 32.08
C GLN A 36 13.52 39.68 33.35
N MET A 37 12.24 39.33 33.41
CA MET A 37 11.68 38.63 34.56
C MET A 37 12.35 37.25 34.71
N PRO A 38 12.98 36.96 35.88
CA PRO A 38 13.58 35.65 36.13
C PRO A 38 12.56 34.51 36.03
N GLU A 39 13.02 33.31 35.66
CA GLU A 39 12.16 32.11 35.66
C GLU A 39 11.73 31.69 37.07
N LYS A 40 12.53 32.03 38.08
CA LYS A 40 12.28 31.70 39.49
C LYS A 40 11.65 32.88 40.25
N PRO A 41 10.73 32.63 41.20
CA PRO A 41 10.15 33.67 42.03
C PRO A 41 11.20 34.48 42.80
N PHE A 42 11.04 35.80 42.85
CA PHE A 42 11.91 36.72 43.60
C PHE A 42 11.09 37.79 44.33
N TRP A 43 11.63 38.31 45.44
CA TRP A 43 11.01 39.42 46.19
C TRP A 43 11.65 40.78 45.86
N VAL A 44 12.98 40.80 45.86
CA VAL A 44 13.82 41.93 45.47
C VAL A 44 14.98 41.39 44.65
N VAL A 45 15.23 41.98 43.49
CA VAL A 45 16.42 41.73 42.68
C VAL A 45 17.12 43.04 42.40
N ARG A 46 18.46 42.99 42.43
CA ARG A 46 19.31 44.13 42.11
C ARG A 46 19.92 43.88 40.74
N ASP A 47 19.84 44.89 39.92
CA ASP A 47 20.42 44.94 38.58
C ASP A 47 21.23 46.24 38.47
N SER A 48 22.02 46.38 37.43
CA SER A 48 22.78 47.59 37.18
C SER A 48 23.03 47.81 35.70
N VAL A 49 22.88 49.05 35.26
CA VAL A 49 23.27 49.47 33.92
C VAL A 49 24.60 50.21 34.01
N GLU A 50 25.61 49.72 33.29
CA GLU A 50 26.89 50.42 33.13
C GLU A 50 26.81 51.40 31.96
N LEU A 51 27.13 52.67 32.22
CA LEU A 51 27.08 53.76 31.27
C LEU A 51 28.49 54.31 31.06
N LEU A 52 28.90 54.42 29.79
CA LEU A 52 30.11 55.14 29.40
C LEU A 52 29.72 56.49 28.81
N LEU A 53 30.02 57.57 29.53
CA LEU A 53 29.73 58.94 29.12
C LEU A 53 30.97 59.54 28.45
N SER A 54 30.87 59.93 27.18
CA SER A 54 31.99 60.56 26.45
C SER A 54 31.57 61.88 25.82
N SER A 55 32.37 62.94 26.03
CA SER A 55 32.18 64.25 25.40
C SER A 55 33.53 64.84 25.00
N PRO A 56 34.07 64.53 23.80
CA PRO A 56 35.39 64.99 23.38
C PRO A 56 35.54 66.53 23.46
N PRO A 57 36.69 67.05 23.92
CA PRO A 57 37.93 66.33 24.27
C PRO A 57 37.97 65.79 25.71
N ALA A 58 36.88 65.88 26.48
CA ALA A 58 36.86 65.37 27.85
C ALA A 58 37.01 63.84 27.88
N PRO A 59 37.81 63.31 28.84
CA PRO A 59 37.97 61.87 29.01
C PRO A 59 36.63 61.22 29.35
N ALA A 60 36.43 59.99 28.87
CA ALA A 60 35.21 59.25 29.11
C ALA A 60 35.07 58.88 30.60
N VAL A 61 33.85 59.00 31.13
CA VAL A 61 33.51 58.70 32.53
C VAL A 61 32.64 57.44 32.57
N HIS A 62 33.04 56.48 33.39
CA HIS A 62 32.23 55.30 33.70
C HIS A 62 31.27 55.62 34.85
N HIS A 63 29.99 55.32 34.66
CA HIS A 63 28.96 55.45 35.69
C HIS A 63 28.13 54.17 35.77
N VAL A 64 27.90 53.68 36.99
CA VAL A 64 27.03 52.50 37.21
C VAL A 64 25.72 52.99 37.80
N LEU A 65 24.62 52.72 37.13
CA LEU A 65 23.28 53.02 37.59
C LEU A 65 22.68 51.78 38.28
N PRO A 66 22.61 51.72 39.62
CA PRO A 66 21.99 50.60 40.32
C PRO A 66 20.47 50.67 40.20
N ILE A 67 19.89 49.54 39.83
CA ILE A 67 18.47 49.32 39.64
C ILE A 67 17.99 48.29 40.65
N THR A 68 16.91 48.59 41.35
CA THR A 68 16.28 47.64 42.28
C THR A 68 14.88 47.37 41.80
N VAL A 69 14.58 46.10 41.52
CA VAL A 69 13.25 45.63 41.14
C VAL A 69 12.66 44.89 42.33
N SER A 70 11.53 45.34 42.85
CA SER A 70 10.90 44.72 44.03
C SER A 70 9.38 44.60 43.93
N TYR A 71 8.84 43.68 44.73
CA TYR A 71 7.41 43.51 44.97
C TYR A 71 6.90 44.31 46.19
N SER A 72 7.77 45.09 46.83
CA SER A 72 7.50 45.79 48.10
C SER A 72 6.64 47.04 47.99
N ALA A 73 6.45 47.61 46.80
CA ALA A 73 5.69 48.84 46.59
C ALA A 73 4.37 48.55 45.86
N ALA A 74 3.24 48.84 46.53
CA ALA A 74 1.94 48.87 45.86
C ALA A 74 1.89 50.09 44.92
N SER A 75 1.72 49.86 43.63
CA SER A 75 1.52 50.91 42.61
C SER A 75 0.13 50.77 42.02
N HIS A 76 -0.49 51.89 41.64
CA HIS A 76 -1.86 51.93 41.11
C HIS A 76 -2.03 51.16 39.78
N ASN A 77 -0.91 50.82 39.12
CA ASN A 77 -0.87 50.07 37.86
C ASN A 77 -0.56 48.58 38.01
N ILE A 78 -0.53 48.03 39.23
CA ILE A 78 -0.20 46.62 39.48
C ILE A 78 -1.48 45.84 39.72
N SER A 79 -1.68 44.79 38.92
CA SER A 79 -2.83 43.87 39.07
C SER A 79 -2.72 42.92 40.26
N SER A 80 -1.50 42.65 40.75
CA SER A 80 -1.23 41.77 41.90
C SER A 80 0.23 41.86 42.34
N GLN A 81 0.49 41.79 43.65
CA GLN A 81 1.82 41.70 44.26
C GLN A 81 2.31 40.24 44.44
N LEU A 82 1.52 39.26 44.00
CA LEU A 82 1.93 37.85 43.95
C LEU A 82 2.74 37.56 42.69
N TRP A 83 3.48 36.45 42.72
CA TRP A 83 4.19 35.95 41.54
C TRP A 83 3.23 35.68 40.38
N LYS A 84 2.09 35.03 40.66
CA LYS A 84 0.99 34.85 39.71
C LYS A 84 -0.35 35.00 40.42
N ASN A 85 -1.24 35.74 39.80
CA ASN A 85 -2.66 35.79 40.14
C ASN A 85 -3.40 36.07 38.82
N ARG A 86 -3.55 35.03 38.01
CA ARG A 86 -4.09 35.14 36.63
C ARG A 86 -5.62 35.14 36.60
N GLY A 87 -6.27 34.70 37.68
CA GLY A 87 -7.68 34.38 37.69
C GLY A 87 -7.99 33.07 36.95
N LEU A 88 -9.26 32.69 36.92
CA LEU A 88 -9.72 31.39 36.42
C LEU A 88 -10.84 31.56 35.40
N ASP A 89 -10.69 30.96 34.22
CA ASP A 89 -11.80 30.83 33.27
C ASP A 89 -12.45 29.43 33.41
N ILE A 90 -13.77 29.37 33.57
CA ILE A 90 -14.51 28.12 33.78
C ILE A 90 -15.87 28.16 33.07
N VAL A 91 -16.42 26.99 32.71
CA VAL A 91 -17.80 26.88 32.21
C VAL A 91 -18.78 26.74 33.38
N GLN A 92 -19.95 27.34 33.24
CA GLN A 92 -21.03 27.29 34.20
C GLN A 92 -21.30 25.85 34.70
N GLY A 93 -21.19 25.68 36.02
CA GLY A 93 -21.50 24.44 36.76
C GLY A 93 -20.39 23.38 36.75
N GLN A 94 -19.26 23.65 36.09
CA GLN A 94 -18.07 22.81 36.15
C GLN A 94 -17.23 23.08 37.41
N ARG A 95 -16.24 22.20 37.63
CA ARG A 95 -15.14 22.40 38.57
C ARG A 95 -13.82 22.59 37.83
N LYS A 96 -12.87 23.31 38.43
CA LYS A 96 -11.52 23.48 37.86
C LYS A 96 -10.47 23.67 38.94
N VAL A 97 -9.33 23.01 38.76
CA VAL A 97 -8.16 23.08 39.64
C VAL A 97 -7.50 24.46 39.52
N ILE A 98 -7.08 25.02 40.66
CA ILE A 98 -6.27 26.24 40.78
C ILE A 98 -4.85 25.81 41.16
N ASP A 99 -3.97 25.73 40.16
CA ASP A 99 -2.58 25.31 40.33
C ASP A 99 -1.58 26.48 40.36
N SER A 100 -0.30 26.16 40.55
CA SER A 100 0.82 27.12 40.56
C SER A 100 1.05 27.87 39.23
N SER A 101 0.39 27.48 38.14
CA SER A 101 0.40 28.24 36.88
C SER A 101 -0.57 29.43 36.93
N ILE A 102 -1.60 29.35 37.77
CA ILE A 102 -2.68 30.32 37.89
C ILE A 102 -2.50 31.22 39.13
N LEU A 103 -2.21 30.63 40.29
CA LEU A 103 -2.01 31.30 41.57
C LEU A 103 -0.67 30.89 42.19
N ASP A 104 0.22 31.85 42.43
CA ASP A 104 1.54 31.60 43.00
C ASP A 104 2.02 32.79 43.82
N ALA A 105 2.27 32.56 45.10
CA ALA A 105 2.81 33.50 46.07
C ALA A 105 4.22 33.13 46.54
N SER A 106 4.92 32.25 45.82
CA SER A 106 6.29 31.81 46.15
C SER A 106 7.31 32.97 46.18
N ASN A 107 6.96 34.13 45.60
CA ASN A 107 7.75 35.35 45.75
C ASN A 107 7.85 35.83 47.21
N LEU A 108 6.85 35.54 48.06
CA LEU A 108 6.94 35.78 49.50
C LEU A 108 8.00 34.89 50.16
N LEU A 109 8.14 33.63 49.76
CA LEU A 109 9.23 32.77 50.24
C LEU A 109 10.59 33.29 49.79
N ALA A 110 10.67 33.83 48.58
CA ALA A 110 11.90 34.43 48.06
C ALA A 110 12.36 35.69 48.82
N SER A 111 11.51 36.28 49.66
CA SER A 111 11.85 37.39 50.55
C SER A 111 12.72 36.95 51.75
N LEU A 112 12.77 35.65 52.03
CA LEU A 112 13.56 35.06 53.11
C LEU A 112 15.00 34.71 52.66
N PRO A 113 15.96 34.68 53.59
CA PRO A 113 17.28 34.09 53.36
C PRO A 113 17.15 32.65 52.84
N GLU A 114 18.05 32.24 51.95
CA GLU A 114 17.96 30.93 51.26
C GLU A 114 17.84 29.74 52.24
N ALA A 115 18.53 29.79 53.38
CA ALA A 115 18.48 28.78 54.42
C ALA A 115 17.10 28.63 55.10
N GLU A 116 16.24 29.65 55.03
CA GLU A 116 14.93 29.67 55.68
C GLU A 116 13.77 29.38 54.72
N ARG A 117 14.01 29.37 53.40
CA ARG A 117 12.95 29.26 52.37
C ARG A 117 12.19 27.94 52.39
N GLY A 118 12.81 26.85 52.86
CA GLY A 118 12.17 25.54 53.01
C GLY A 118 11.57 25.28 54.40
N LEU A 119 11.66 26.24 55.32
CA LEU A 119 11.19 26.08 56.70
C LEU A 119 9.76 26.58 56.92
N LEU A 120 9.28 27.43 56.01
CA LEU A 120 8.01 28.13 56.06
C LEU A 120 7.24 27.87 54.76
N ASP A 121 5.92 28.02 54.83
CA ASP A 121 5.07 28.06 53.64
C ASP A 121 4.26 29.37 53.62
N VAL A 122 3.64 29.69 52.49
CA VAL A 122 2.69 30.80 52.37
C VAL A 122 1.30 30.29 52.71
N VAL A 123 0.65 30.96 53.67
CA VAL A 123 -0.75 30.73 54.02
C VAL A 123 -1.60 31.79 53.34
N PHE A 124 -2.62 31.31 52.63
CA PHE A 124 -3.68 32.09 52.04
C PHE A 124 -4.90 32.01 52.95
N GLU A 125 -5.37 33.13 53.47
CA GLU A 125 -6.58 33.23 54.30
C GLU A 125 -7.69 33.89 53.49
N VAL A 126 -8.71 33.13 53.11
CA VAL A 126 -9.88 33.63 52.37
C VAL A 126 -10.69 34.55 53.28
N ARG A 127 -10.82 35.81 52.86
CA ARG A 127 -11.56 36.87 53.57
C ARG A 127 -12.99 37.01 53.07
N ARG A 128 -13.19 36.82 51.77
CA ARG A 128 -14.51 36.78 51.14
C ARG A 128 -14.57 35.58 50.21
N PHE A 129 -15.51 34.69 50.49
CA PHE A 129 -15.78 33.53 49.64
C PHE A 129 -16.46 33.94 48.33
N PRO A 130 -16.35 33.10 47.29
CA PRO A 130 -17.08 33.31 46.04
C PRO A 130 -18.60 33.37 46.26
N ALA A 131 -19.30 34.14 45.44
CA ALA A 131 -20.74 34.34 45.53
C ALA A 131 -21.54 33.32 44.70
N HIS A 132 -20.93 32.78 43.64
CA HIS A 132 -21.52 31.92 42.62
C HIS A 132 -20.79 30.57 42.51
N GLY A 133 -20.23 30.11 43.63
CA GLY A 133 -19.49 28.86 43.69
C GLY A 133 -18.88 28.62 45.06
N ARG A 134 -17.94 27.69 45.10
CA ARG A 134 -17.20 27.34 46.33
C ARG A 134 -15.79 26.89 45.99
N VAL A 135 -14.88 27.22 46.90
CA VAL A 135 -13.49 26.74 46.87
C VAL A 135 -13.42 25.45 47.69
N THR A 136 -12.83 24.41 47.12
CA THR A 136 -12.62 23.11 47.75
C THR A 136 -11.13 22.79 47.86
N LEU A 137 -10.75 22.09 48.92
CA LEU A 137 -9.40 21.61 49.18
C LEU A 137 -9.47 20.08 49.38
N GLY A 138 -8.76 19.32 48.56
CA GLY A 138 -8.81 17.85 48.58
C GLY A 138 -10.22 17.29 48.41
N GLY A 139 -11.04 17.97 47.58
CA GLY A 139 -12.44 17.63 47.31
C GLY A 139 -13.44 18.02 48.41
N LEU A 140 -13.00 18.60 49.53
CA LEU A 140 -13.87 19.08 50.62
C LEU A 140 -14.04 20.60 50.56
N ASN A 141 -15.22 21.12 50.91
CA ASN A 141 -15.47 22.56 50.96
C ASN A 141 -14.54 23.24 51.97
N LEU A 142 -13.89 24.32 51.56
CA LEU A 142 -13.06 25.10 52.47
C LEU A 142 -13.95 25.73 53.56
N PRO A 143 -13.78 25.38 54.84
CA PRO A 143 -14.72 25.76 55.89
C PRO A 143 -14.55 27.24 56.29
N GLN A 144 -15.66 27.94 56.55
CA GLN A 144 -15.62 29.34 56.99
C GLN A 144 -14.90 29.54 58.34
N GLY A 145 -14.89 28.52 59.21
CA GLY A 145 -14.19 28.55 60.50
C GLY A 145 -12.67 28.34 60.41
N ALA A 146 -12.18 27.85 59.26
CA ALA A 146 -10.77 27.65 58.96
C ALA A 146 -10.52 27.95 57.48
N PRO A 147 -10.66 29.23 57.04
CA PRO A 147 -10.70 29.59 55.64
C PRO A 147 -9.28 29.74 55.08
N TYR A 148 -8.41 28.76 55.30
CA TYR A 148 -7.00 28.83 54.90
C TYR A 148 -6.55 27.64 54.05
N PHE A 149 -5.72 27.92 53.06
CA PHE A 149 -4.98 26.94 52.26
C PHE A 149 -3.51 27.39 52.13
N MET A 150 -2.62 26.48 51.76
CA MET A 150 -1.18 26.74 51.65
C MET A 150 -0.70 26.79 50.20
N GLN A 151 0.49 27.34 49.95
CA GLN A 151 1.09 27.32 48.62
C GLN A 151 1.42 25.89 48.18
N GLU A 152 1.75 25.00 49.11
CA GLU A 152 1.92 23.58 48.82
C GLU A 152 0.63 22.94 48.28
N ASP A 153 -0.54 23.26 48.84
CA ASP A 153 -1.83 22.74 48.36
C ASP A 153 -2.09 23.12 46.89
N VAL A 154 -1.78 24.37 46.53
CA VAL A 154 -1.86 24.88 45.15
C VAL A 154 -0.82 24.22 44.24
N ALA A 155 0.38 23.96 44.75
CA ALA A 155 1.44 23.28 43.99
C ALA A 155 1.11 21.80 43.72
N GLN A 156 0.39 21.15 44.63
CA GLN A 156 -0.08 19.76 44.50
C GLN A 156 -1.37 19.64 43.67
N GLY A 157 -2.05 20.75 43.38
CA GLY A 157 -3.29 20.76 42.59
C GLY A 157 -4.53 20.35 43.40
N GLU A 158 -4.47 20.46 44.73
CA GLU A 158 -5.56 20.05 45.63
C GLU A 158 -6.64 21.13 45.79
N LEU A 159 -6.35 22.36 45.38
CA LEU A 159 -7.27 23.49 45.42
C LEU A 159 -8.13 23.52 44.15
N GLU A 160 -9.44 23.50 44.29
CA GLU A 160 -10.38 23.61 43.16
C GLU A 160 -11.44 24.68 43.41
N TYR A 161 -11.99 25.22 42.33
CA TYR A 161 -13.22 26.01 42.34
C TYR A 161 -14.33 25.22 41.66
N LEU A 162 -15.50 25.17 42.30
CA LEU A 162 -16.73 24.58 41.76
C LEU A 162 -17.81 25.66 41.63
N HIS A 163 -18.27 25.90 40.40
CA HIS A 163 -19.33 26.86 40.12
C HIS A 163 -20.71 26.30 40.53
N ASP A 164 -21.60 27.15 41.02
CA ASP A 164 -22.92 26.74 41.57
C ASP A 164 -24.04 26.55 40.53
N ASP A 165 -23.69 26.66 39.25
CA ASP A 165 -24.56 26.59 38.08
C ASP A 165 -25.53 27.79 37.92
N SER A 166 -25.32 28.89 38.64
CA SER A 166 -26.06 30.14 38.44
C SER A 166 -25.76 30.83 37.09
N GLY A 167 -26.58 31.79 36.67
CA GLY A 167 -26.39 32.51 35.40
C GLY A 167 -25.28 33.58 35.42
N ALA A 168 -24.40 33.58 36.43
CA ALA A 168 -23.35 34.58 36.60
C ALA A 168 -22.27 34.44 35.52
N SER A 169 -21.75 35.58 35.05
CA SER A 169 -20.63 35.62 34.08
C SER A 169 -19.28 35.88 34.75
N VAL A 170 -19.26 36.26 36.03
CA VAL A 170 -18.07 36.55 36.81
C VAL A 170 -18.31 36.15 38.27
N ASP A 171 -17.29 35.61 38.91
CA ASP A 171 -17.21 35.43 40.36
C ASP A 171 -15.81 35.84 40.85
N SER A 172 -15.62 35.94 42.16
CA SER A 172 -14.30 36.21 42.74
C SER A 172 -14.27 35.87 44.22
N PHE A 173 -13.08 35.59 44.74
CA PHE A 173 -12.85 35.52 46.17
C PHE A 173 -11.67 36.40 46.56
N SER A 174 -11.73 37.02 47.73
CA SER A 174 -10.63 37.84 48.25
C SER A 174 -9.91 37.11 49.36
N PHE A 175 -8.60 37.26 49.42
CA PHE A 175 -7.76 36.53 50.35
C PHE A 175 -6.56 37.35 50.80
N ARG A 176 -5.96 36.92 51.89
CA ARG A 176 -4.73 37.46 52.45
C ARG A 176 -3.62 36.44 52.33
N ALA A 177 -2.50 36.77 51.68
CA ALA A 177 -1.31 35.93 51.64
C ALA A 177 -0.26 36.42 52.65
N ARG A 178 0.30 35.50 53.43
CA ARG A 178 1.36 35.77 54.41
C ARG A 178 2.23 34.55 54.67
N LEU A 179 3.45 34.76 55.14
CA LEU A 179 4.32 33.67 55.58
C LEU A 179 3.77 33.02 56.87
N ASN A 180 3.80 31.69 56.92
CA ASN A 180 3.28 30.91 58.04
C ASN A 180 4.27 30.86 59.21
N SER A 181 4.21 31.84 60.11
CA SER A 181 5.12 31.95 61.27
C SER A 181 4.81 30.99 62.44
N GLN A 182 3.85 30.07 62.33
CA GLN A 182 3.40 29.25 63.45
C GLN A 182 4.48 28.26 63.93
N GLY A 183 5.23 28.63 64.97
CA GLY A 183 5.79 27.70 65.97
C GLY A 183 7.24 27.21 65.81
N ARG A 184 8.02 27.66 64.82
CA ARG A 184 9.46 27.33 64.75
C ARG A 184 10.28 28.55 65.16
N GLY A 185 10.96 28.46 66.31
CA GLY A 185 11.72 29.55 66.93
C GLY A 185 12.81 30.14 66.02
N ILE A 186 12.44 31.10 65.18
CA ILE A 186 13.35 31.94 64.41
C ILE A 186 13.73 33.11 65.32
N LEU A 187 15.02 33.22 65.62
CA LEU A 187 15.56 34.13 66.63
C LEU A 187 15.51 35.61 66.23
N HIS A 188 15.14 35.94 64.99
CA HIS A 188 15.00 37.31 64.50
C HIS A 188 13.83 37.43 63.49
N PRO A 189 12.76 38.19 63.77
CA PRO A 189 11.73 38.46 62.79
C PRO A 189 12.30 39.32 61.66
N SER A 190 12.38 38.78 60.44
CA SER A 190 12.76 39.54 59.26
C SER A 190 11.60 40.46 58.85
N PRO A 191 11.85 41.66 58.28
CA PRO A 191 10.79 42.56 57.80
C PRO A 191 9.89 41.91 56.73
N ALA A 192 10.38 40.85 56.07
CA ALA A 192 9.63 39.98 55.17
C ALA A 192 8.48 39.22 55.85
N GLN A 193 8.61 38.81 57.12
CA GLN A 193 7.56 38.10 57.87
C GLN A 193 6.38 39.02 58.25
N ALA A 194 6.56 40.34 58.22
CA ALA A 194 5.51 41.32 58.43
C ALA A 194 4.72 41.64 57.15
N VAL A 195 5.14 41.14 55.99
CA VAL A 195 4.48 41.41 54.71
C VAL A 195 3.19 40.61 54.63
N VAL A 196 2.12 41.36 54.36
CA VAL A 196 0.76 40.87 54.26
C VAL A 196 0.19 41.42 52.97
N LEU A 197 -0.20 40.53 52.06
CA LEU A 197 -0.75 40.92 50.77
C LEU A 197 -2.24 40.62 50.75
N GLU A 198 -3.06 41.61 50.42
CA GLU A 198 -4.49 41.43 50.20
C GLU A 198 -4.78 41.46 48.70
N GLU A 199 -5.41 40.40 48.21
CA GLU A 199 -5.54 40.14 46.78
C GLU A 199 -6.96 39.63 46.48
N VAL A 200 -7.37 39.78 45.22
CA VAL A 200 -8.62 39.26 44.70
C VAL A 200 -8.31 38.26 43.59
N PHE A 201 -8.89 37.07 43.68
CA PHE A 201 -8.84 36.07 42.63
C PHE A 201 -10.10 36.16 41.77
N ASN A 202 -9.94 36.60 40.53
CA ASN A 202 -11.07 36.78 39.59
C ASN A 202 -11.39 35.48 38.87
N ILE A 203 -12.67 35.18 38.67
CA ILE A 203 -13.17 34.01 37.97
C ILE A 203 -14.09 34.46 36.84
N SER A 204 -13.75 34.18 35.59
CA SER A 204 -14.63 34.43 34.44
C SER A 204 -15.43 33.16 34.14
N ILE A 205 -16.75 33.30 34.00
CA ILE A 205 -17.65 32.18 33.77
C ILE A 205 -18.22 32.27 32.36
N ARG A 206 -17.99 31.23 31.57
CA ARG A 206 -18.63 31.04 30.28
C ARG A 206 -19.96 30.32 30.49
N ARG A 207 -21.01 30.78 29.81
CA ARG A 207 -22.28 30.05 29.79
C ARG A 207 -22.06 28.70 29.14
N ARG A 208 -22.67 27.67 29.73
CA ARG A 208 -22.74 26.35 29.10
C ARG A 208 -23.58 26.46 27.83
N ASP A 209 -23.06 25.98 26.72
CA ASP A 209 -23.81 25.86 25.48
C ASP A 209 -24.98 24.85 25.67
N SER A 210 -26.03 25.07 24.89
CA SER A 210 -27.22 24.21 24.84
C SER A 210 -27.25 23.32 23.62
N SER A 211 -26.13 23.24 22.89
CA SER A 211 -25.98 22.44 21.69
C SER A 211 -25.49 21.03 22.01
N PRO A 212 -25.93 20.00 21.27
CA PRO A 212 -25.38 18.66 21.40
C PRO A 212 -23.97 18.56 20.80
N PRO A 213 -23.18 17.54 21.15
CA PRO A 213 -21.86 17.31 20.56
C PRO A 213 -21.90 17.29 19.02
N GLU A 214 -20.99 17.99 18.34
CA GLU A 214 -20.91 18.00 16.88
C GLU A 214 -20.06 16.83 16.38
N LEU A 215 -20.56 16.01 15.44
CA LEU A 215 -19.74 14.98 14.80
C LEU A 215 -18.95 15.58 13.62
N VAL A 216 -17.62 15.61 13.75
CA VAL A 216 -16.71 16.18 12.75
C VAL A 216 -16.39 15.19 11.63
N SER A 217 -16.44 13.89 11.91
CA SER A 217 -16.10 12.82 10.97
C SER A 217 -17.32 12.39 10.14
N LEU A 218 -17.70 13.18 9.14
CA LEU A 218 -18.82 12.87 8.25
C LEU A 218 -18.38 12.09 6.99
N ASP A 219 -19.26 11.22 6.51
CA ASP A 219 -19.18 10.50 5.22
C ASP A 219 -17.93 9.64 4.97
N VAL A 220 -17.32 9.10 6.04
CA VAL A 220 -16.16 8.21 5.92
C VAL A 220 -16.60 6.74 5.82
N LEU A 221 -16.11 6.02 4.82
CA LEU A 221 -16.29 4.56 4.71
C LEU A 221 -15.29 3.82 5.61
N LEU A 222 -15.80 2.99 6.53
CA LEU A 222 -14.98 2.05 7.29
C LEU A 222 -14.73 0.79 6.45
N GLU A 223 -13.51 0.62 5.96
CA GLU A 223 -13.09 -0.58 5.25
C GLU A 223 -12.58 -1.66 6.21
N VAL A 224 -13.17 -2.86 6.12
CA VAL A 224 -12.87 -3.98 7.02
C VAL A 224 -12.52 -5.22 6.21
N LEU A 225 -11.42 -5.88 6.52
CA LEU A 225 -11.09 -7.14 5.87
C LEU A 225 -12.07 -8.24 6.34
N GLN A 226 -12.58 -9.03 5.40
CA GLN A 226 -13.52 -10.12 5.66
C GLN A 226 -13.09 -11.01 6.84
N GLY A 227 -14.00 -11.19 7.80
CA GLY A 227 -13.78 -12.00 9.01
C GLY A 227 -12.70 -11.46 9.96
N SER A 228 -12.24 -10.23 9.75
CA SER A 228 -11.21 -9.58 10.58
C SER A 228 -11.81 -8.46 11.43
N MET A 229 -11.00 -7.99 12.40
CA MET A 229 -11.31 -6.83 13.22
C MET A 229 -10.58 -5.59 12.69
N THR A 230 -11.28 -4.46 12.61
CA THR A 230 -10.70 -3.13 12.35
C THR A 230 -10.99 -2.22 13.54
N VAL A 231 -9.96 -1.52 14.05
CA VAL A 231 -10.12 -0.53 15.12
C VAL A 231 -10.75 0.74 14.56
N ILE A 232 -11.78 1.25 15.23
CA ILE A 232 -12.42 2.52 14.92
C ILE A 232 -11.67 3.61 15.68
N THR A 233 -11.09 4.55 14.93
CA THR A 233 -10.31 5.68 15.45
C THR A 233 -11.03 7.00 15.19
N GLN A 234 -10.43 8.11 15.64
CA GLN A 234 -10.89 9.48 15.38
C GLN A 234 -11.11 9.79 13.89
N LYS A 235 -10.44 9.06 12.97
CA LYS A 235 -10.68 9.18 11.53
C LYS A 235 -12.15 8.92 11.17
N TYR A 236 -12.78 7.95 11.84
CA TYR A 236 -14.14 7.52 11.55
C TYR A 236 -15.15 8.16 12.50
N LEU A 237 -14.80 8.33 13.77
CA LEU A 237 -15.68 8.90 14.80
C LEU A 237 -14.91 9.93 15.64
N ASN A 238 -15.17 11.20 15.40
CA ASN A 238 -14.61 12.29 16.18
C ASN A 238 -15.67 13.36 16.43
N THR A 239 -15.83 13.75 17.69
CA THR A 239 -16.75 14.79 18.11
C THR A 239 -16.01 16.05 18.51
N ARG A 240 -16.69 17.18 18.38
CA ARG A 240 -16.29 18.46 18.95
C ARG A 240 -17.40 18.94 19.88
N ASP A 241 -17.03 19.23 21.10
CA ASP A 241 -17.91 19.73 22.15
C ASP A 241 -17.11 20.74 22.98
N GLU A 242 -17.68 21.91 23.25
CA GLU A 242 -16.99 22.97 23.99
C GLU A 242 -17.12 22.84 25.51
N ASP A 243 -18.10 22.05 25.98
CA ASP A 243 -18.49 21.93 27.38
C ASP A 243 -18.16 20.57 28.00
N SER A 244 -17.80 19.58 27.21
CA SER A 244 -17.63 18.19 27.66
C SER A 244 -16.25 17.63 27.32
N THR A 245 -15.64 16.92 28.27
CA THR A 245 -14.40 16.19 28.00
C THR A 245 -14.67 14.91 27.19
N PRO A 246 -13.68 14.34 26.48
CA PRO A 246 -13.90 13.15 25.65
C PRO A 246 -14.44 11.91 26.38
N ASP A 247 -14.23 11.82 27.70
CA ASP A 247 -14.75 10.74 28.55
C ASP A 247 -16.22 10.96 28.96
N GLU A 248 -16.72 12.20 28.87
CA GLU A 248 -18.12 12.56 29.11
C GLU A 248 -18.97 12.38 27.84
N VAL A 249 -18.39 12.54 26.65
CA VAL A 249 -19.09 12.35 25.37
C VAL A 249 -19.23 10.86 25.03
N ARG A 250 -20.47 10.40 24.89
CA ARG A 250 -20.84 8.99 24.70
C ARG A 250 -21.56 8.75 23.39
N PHE A 251 -21.09 7.74 22.66
CA PHE A 251 -21.77 7.14 21.51
C PHE A 251 -22.68 6.01 21.98
N THR A 252 -23.89 5.93 21.42
CA THR A 252 -24.83 4.83 21.65
C THR A 252 -25.35 4.33 20.32
N VAL A 253 -25.23 3.03 20.07
CA VAL A 253 -25.67 2.39 18.83
C VAL A 253 -27.20 2.33 18.83
N SER A 254 -27.85 3.10 17.94
CA SER A 254 -29.29 3.05 17.72
C SER A 254 -29.69 1.90 16.79
N LYS A 255 -28.84 1.57 15.81
CA LYS A 255 -29.03 0.45 14.90
C LYS A 255 -27.75 -0.34 14.69
N ALA A 256 -27.81 -1.62 15.04
CA ALA A 256 -26.69 -2.54 14.89
C ALA A 256 -26.40 -2.86 13.40
N PRO A 257 -25.14 -3.08 13.04
CA PRO A 257 -24.74 -3.47 11.69
C PRO A 257 -25.23 -4.87 11.33
N THR A 258 -25.55 -5.08 10.05
CA THR A 258 -25.97 -6.39 9.51
C THR A 258 -24.81 -7.27 9.06
N ASN A 259 -23.60 -6.71 8.89
CA ASN A 259 -22.42 -7.37 8.34
C ASN A 259 -21.28 -7.54 9.37
N GLY A 260 -21.60 -7.47 10.66
CA GLY A 260 -20.61 -7.57 11.73
C GLY A 260 -21.14 -7.13 13.08
N ARG A 261 -20.23 -6.74 13.98
CA ARG A 261 -20.55 -6.24 15.32
C ARG A 261 -19.46 -5.33 15.85
N LEU A 262 -19.82 -4.47 16.81
CA LEU A 262 -18.86 -3.68 17.57
C LEU A 262 -18.38 -4.46 18.80
N VAL A 263 -17.09 -4.33 19.10
CA VAL A 263 -16.43 -4.98 20.24
C VAL A 263 -15.48 -4.02 20.95
N ASP A 264 -15.22 -4.28 22.22
CA ASP A 264 -14.05 -3.73 22.91
C ASP A 264 -12.81 -4.38 22.28
N ALA A 265 -11.96 -3.59 21.63
CA ALA A 265 -10.78 -4.08 20.90
C ALA A 265 -9.73 -4.74 21.82
N THR A 266 -9.80 -4.50 23.14
CA THR A 266 -8.88 -5.10 24.13
C THR A 266 -9.43 -6.38 24.74
N LYS A 267 -10.75 -6.43 25.01
CA LYS A 267 -11.39 -7.58 25.67
C LYS A 267 -12.07 -8.55 24.71
N GLY A 268 -12.49 -8.06 23.54
CA GLY A 268 -13.26 -8.81 22.54
C GLY A 268 -14.77 -8.88 22.83
N ASP A 269 -15.23 -8.28 23.92
CA ASP A 269 -16.62 -8.27 24.33
C ASP A 269 -17.48 -7.38 23.42
N HIS A 270 -18.73 -7.76 23.18
CA HIS A 270 -19.67 -6.94 22.41
C HIS A 270 -19.98 -5.62 23.14
N ILE A 271 -19.97 -4.51 22.40
CA ILE A 271 -20.30 -3.18 22.93
C ILE A 271 -21.40 -2.52 22.09
N SER A 272 -22.33 -1.84 22.77
CA SER A 272 -23.37 -0.99 22.16
C SER A 272 -23.27 0.48 22.56
N SER A 273 -22.34 0.81 23.45
CA SER A 273 -22.04 2.18 23.86
C SER A 273 -20.57 2.31 24.26
N PHE A 274 -19.97 3.45 23.95
CA PHE A 274 -18.56 3.76 24.22
C PHE A 274 -18.35 5.28 24.25
N THR A 275 -17.25 5.76 24.82
CA THR A 275 -16.93 7.20 24.90
C THR A 275 -16.04 7.66 23.76
N GLN A 276 -15.98 8.97 23.49
CA GLN A 276 -14.99 9.53 22.57
C GLN A 276 -13.56 9.20 23.04
N GLU A 277 -13.31 9.19 24.34
CA GLU A 277 -12.03 8.77 24.90
C GLU A 277 -11.67 7.33 24.55
N ALA A 278 -12.62 6.39 24.56
CA ALA A 278 -12.40 5.00 24.15
C ALA A 278 -12.01 4.89 22.67
N VAL A 279 -12.62 5.69 21.79
CA VAL A 279 -12.22 5.80 20.38
C VAL A 279 -10.81 6.38 20.26
N ASN A 280 -10.48 7.42 21.02
CA ASN A 280 -9.16 8.05 21.03
C ASN A 280 -8.07 7.07 21.47
N LYS A 281 -8.38 6.19 22.43
CA LYS A 281 -7.50 5.12 22.93
C LYS A 281 -7.50 3.87 22.04
N GLY A 282 -8.29 3.82 20.96
CA GLY A 282 -8.36 2.68 20.04
C GLY A 282 -9.01 1.43 20.66
N GLN A 283 -9.89 1.61 21.64
CA GLN A 283 -10.57 0.51 22.36
C GLN A 283 -11.86 0.06 21.69
N VAL A 284 -12.28 0.72 20.61
CA VAL A 284 -13.50 0.39 19.87
C VAL A 284 -13.11 -0.33 18.59
N GLY A 285 -13.59 -1.56 18.40
CA GLY A 285 -13.33 -2.37 17.22
C GLY A 285 -14.62 -2.76 16.51
N PHE A 286 -14.55 -2.94 15.20
CA PHE A 286 -15.59 -3.59 14.40
C PHE A 286 -15.08 -4.94 13.90
N VAL A 287 -15.86 -6.00 14.09
CA VAL A 287 -15.56 -7.35 13.62
C VAL A 287 -16.55 -7.72 12.52
N SER A 288 -16.02 -8.01 11.32
CA SER A 288 -16.82 -8.53 10.19
C SER A 288 -17.34 -9.93 10.50
N ASP A 289 -18.58 -10.22 10.09
CA ASP A 289 -19.21 -11.55 10.19
C ASP A 289 -18.68 -12.58 9.17
N GLY A 290 -17.77 -12.15 8.29
CA GLY A 290 -17.22 -12.97 7.21
C GLY A 290 -18.00 -12.92 5.90
N SER A 291 -19.13 -12.22 5.84
CA SER A 291 -19.80 -11.90 4.57
C SER A 291 -19.08 -10.78 3.82
N LEU A 292 -19.34 -10.64 2.52
CA LEU A 292 -18.88 -9.51 1.69
C LEU A 292 -19.98 -8.45 1.52
N SER A 293 -21.02 -8.51 2.34
CA SER A 293 -22.12 -7.55 2.29
C SER A 293 -21.69 -6.23 2.91
N ASP A 294 -21.99 -5.13 2.22
CA ASP A 294 -21.89 -3.81 2.82
C ASP A 294 -22.96 -3.62 3.90
N GLY A 295 -22.70 -2.71 4.82
CA GLY A 295 -23.56 -2.43 5.94
C GLY A 295 -23.32 -1.04 6.50
N PHE A 296 -24.00 -0.75 7.60
CA PHE A 296 -23.83 0.51 8.28
C PHE A 296 -24.16 0.37 9.76
N ILE A 297 -23.65 1.30 10.56
CA ILE A 297 -23.92 1.42 11.99
C ILE A 297 -24.59 2.77 12.18
N GLU A 298 -25.70 2.79 12.90
CA GLU A 298 -26.34 4.05 13.29
C GLU A 298 -26.10 4.30 14.78
N PHE A 299 -25.72 5.53 15.12
CA PHE A 299 -25.43 5.92 16.50
C PHE A 299 -25.94 7.33 16.81
N THR A 300 -26.27 7.56 18.07
CA THR A 300 -26.49 8.90 18.64
C THR A 300 -25.31 9.24 19.55
N VAL A 301 -25.01 10.54 19.65
CA VAL A 301 -23.93 11.06 20.49
C VAL A 301 -24.55 11.95 21.57
N SER A 302 -24.10 11.81 22.81
CA SER A 302 -24.62 12.59 23.95
C SER A 302 -23.49 13.01 24.88
N ASP A 303 -23.57 14.23 25.40
CA ASP A 303 -22.79 14.80 26.50
C ASP A 303 -23.40 14.50 27.89
N GLY A 304 -24.48 13.69 27.92
CA GLY A 304 -25.26 13.40 29.13
C GLY A 304 -26.41 14.38 29.41
N LYS A 305 -26.49 15.52 28.71
CA LYS A 305 -27.56 16.52 28.86
C LYS A 305 -28.36 16.69 27.56
N HIS A 306 -27.67 16.72 26.44
CA HIS A 306 -28.17 16.84 25.07
C HIS A 306 -27.77 15.59 24.28
N HIS A 307 -28.42 15.37 23.14
CA HIS A 307 -28.06 14.30 22.23
C HIS A 307 -28.26 14.74 20.78
N THR A 308 -27.50 14.14 19.88
CA THR A 308 -27.62 14.36 18.45
C THR A 308 -28.73 13.53 17.84
N GLU A 309 -29.19 13.94 16.66
CA GLU A 309 -29.93 13.05 15.75
C GLU A 309 -29.07 11.82 15.36
N PRO A 310 -29.69 10.71 14.91
CA PRO A 310 -28.94 9.52 14.49
C PRO A 310 -27.97 9.81 13.32
N HIS A 311 -26.73 9.36 13.48
CA HIS A 311 -25.67 9.44 12.48
C HIS A 311 -25.30 8.05 11.97
N THR A 312 -24.90 7.95 10.70
CA THR A 312 -24.58 6.68 10.06
C THR A 312 -23.08 6.59 9.72
N LEU A 313 -22.44 5.48 10.13
CA LEU A 313 -21.12 5.08 9.65
C LEU A 313 -21.27 3.90 8.68
N HIS A 314 -20.91 4.10 7.42
CA HIS A 314 -20.93 3.05 6.41
C HIS A 314 -19.74 2.10 6.58
N VAL A 315 -20.00 0.80 6.41
CA VAL A 315 -19.00 -0.26 6.56
C VAL A 315 -18.94 -1.09 5.28
N GLY A 316 -17.78 -1.04 4.62
CA GLY A 316 -17.49 -1.83 3.43
C GLY A 316 -16.57 -3.00 3.76
N VAL A 317 -16.93 -4.22 3.34
CA VAL A 317 -16.13 -5.41 3.62
C VAL A 317 -15.25 -5.78 2.43
N LEU A 318 -13.94 -5.86 2.66
CA LEU A 318 -12.94 -6.20 1.65
C LEU A 318 -12.69 -7.72 1.62
N ALA A 319 -12.68 -8.31 0.43
CA ALA A 319 -12.38 -9.73 0.28
C ALA A 319 -10.96 -10.10 0.74
N ARG A 320 -10.86 -11.08 1.64
CA ARG A 320 -9.57 -11.53 2.18
C ARG A 320 -8.80 -12.43 1.22
N THR A 321 -9.51 -13.22 0.44
CA THR A 321 -8.93 -14.24 -0.44
C THR A 321 -9.47 -14.11 -1.85
N LEU A 322 -8.61 -14.40 -2.83
CA LEU A 322 -8.97 -14.44 -4.24
C LEU A 322 -8.62 -15.83 -4.78
N VAL A 323 -9.63 -16.55 -5.27
CA VAL A 323 -9.49 -17.89 -5.84
C VAL A 323 -9.49 -17.78 -7.36
N LEU A 324 -8.44 -18.27 -8.01
CA LEU A 324 -8.29 -18.26 -9.47
C LEU A 324 -8.45 -19.68 -10.03
N ALA A 325 -9.47 -19.87 -10.86
CA ALA A 325 -9.66 -21.04 -11.71
C ALA A 325 -9.21 -20.69 -13.13
N LYS A 326 -8.37 -21.55 -13.73
CA LYS A 326 -7.88 -21.36 -15.10
C LYS A 326 -7.76 -22.67 -15.85
N ALA A 327 -7.98 -22.63 -17.15
CA ALA A 327 -7.64 -23.71 -18.05
C ALA A 327 -6.12 -23.90 -18.16
N PRO A 328 -5.64 -25.09 -18.56
CA PRO A 328 -4.22 -25.32 -18.85
C PRO A 328 -3.69 -24.40 -19.96
N GLU A 329 -4.51 -24.17 -20.98
CA GLU A 329 -4.21 -23.33 -22.14
C GLU A 329 -5.49 -22.79 -22.79
N ILE A 330 -5.38 -21.64 -23.45
CA ILE A 330 -6.38 -21.12 -24.40
C ILE A 330 -5.99 -21.61 -25.79
N GLN A 331 -6.88 -22.36 -26.43
CA GLN A 331 -6.67 -22.88 -27.78
C GLN A 331 -7.34 -21.96 -28.81
N VAL A 332 -6.54 -21.30 -29.64
CA VAL A 332 -7.02 -20.52 -30.79
C VAL A 332 -7.08 -21.44 -32.00
N LEU A 333 -8.27 -21.67 -32.56
CA LEU A 333 -8.40 -22.53 -33.73
C LEU A 333 -7.72 -21.90 -34.95
N GLN A 334 -6.90 -22.68 -35.66
CA GLN A 334 -6.13 -22.16 -36.78
C GLN A 334 -7.04 -21.58 -37.86
N GLY A 335 -6.75 -20.33 -38.24
CA GLY A 335 -7.52 -19.58 -39.21
C GLY A 335 -8.76 -18.89 -38.67
N ASP A 336 -9.11 -19.07 -37.38
CA ASP A 336 -9.98 -18.08 -36.70
C ASP A 336 -9.17 -16.79 -36.45
N ASP A 337 -9.87 -15.65 -36.50
CA ASP A 337 -9.27 -14.34 -36.21
C ASP A 337 -9.05 -14.14 -34.70
N GLU A 338 -10.00 -14.62 -33.88
CA GLU A 338 -9.96 -14.49 -32.42
C GLU A 338 -10.68 -15.65 -31.72
N THR A 339 -10.35 -15.88 -30.46
CA THR A 339 -11.04 -16.82 -29.57
C THR A 339 -11.47 -16.12 -28.30
N LEU A 340 -12.76 -16.23 -27.97
CA LEU A 340 -13.35 -15.62 -26.79
C LEU A 340 -12.82 -16.29 -25.52
N VAL A 341 -12.45 -15.49 -24.53
CA VAL A 341 -12.08 -15.98 -23.20
C VAL A 341 -13.37 -16.15 -22.41
N THR A 342 -13.67 -17.38 -22.01
CA THR A 342 -14.87 -17.75 -21.25
C THR A 342 -14.54 -17.96 -19.76
N GLU A 343 -15.55 -17.98 -18.89
CA GLU A 343 -15.36 -18.21 -17.44
C GLU A 343 -14.82 -19.61 -17.10
N GLU A 344 -15.03 -20.60 -17.98
CA GLU A 344 -14.39 -21.93 -17.87
C GLU A 344 -12.88 -21.88 -18.13
N MET A 345 -12.41 -20.92 -18.94
CA MET A 345 -10.99 -20.74 -19.26
C MET A 345 -10.27 -19.89 -18.23
N LEU A 346 -10.93 -18.85 -17.71
CA LEU A 346 -10.35 -17.93 -16.75
C LEU A 346 -11.44 -17.31 -15.88
N ARG A 347 -11.41 -17.64 -14.58
CA ARG A 347 -12.32 -17.07 -13.58
C ARG A 347 -11.62 -16.83 -12.27
N ALA A 348 -11.82 -15.65 -11.71
CA ALA A 348 -11.37 -15.29 -10.38
C ALA A 348 -12.59 -14.91 -9.54
N THR A 349 -12.65 -15.44 -8.33
CA THR A 349 -13.77 -15.22 -7.40
C THR A 349 -13.25 -14.93 -6.00
N THR A 350 -13.97 -14.08 -5.28
CA THR A 350 -13.73 -13.76 -3.87
C THR A 350 -14.45 -14.72 -2.92
N GLY A 351 -15.24 -15.68 -3.45
CA GLY A 351 -15.85 -16.78 -2.69
C GLY A 351 -17.11 -16.42 -1.89
N GLY A 352 -17.59 -15.17 -1.97
CA GLY A 352 -18.84 -14.73 -1.33
C GLY A 352 -20.04 -14.70 -2.28
N PRO A 353 -21.28 -14.57 -1.75
CA PRO A 353 -22.49 -14.43 -2.55
C PRO A 353 -22.53 -13.10 -3.33
N ASN A 354 -21.89 -12.06 -2.80
CA ASN A 354 -21.61 -10.81 -3.48
C ASN A 354 -20.12 -10.77 -3.80
N GLU A 355 -19.75 -10.78 -5.09
CA GLU A 355 -18.35 -10.77 -5.53
C GLU A 355 -17.88 -9.34 -5.78
N GLU A 356 -16.70 -8.98 -5.26
CA GLU A 356 -16.00 -7.78 -5.71
C GLU A 356 -15.58 -7.90 -7.18
N GLU A 357 -15.57 -6.77 -7.91
CA GLU A 357 -15.04 -6.76 -9.27
C GLU A 357 -13.54 -7.07 -9.28
N VAL A 358 -13.14 -8.09 -10.03
CA VAL A 358 -11.74 -8.51 -10.15
C VAL A 358 -11.13 -7.92 -11.41
N LEU A 359 -9.99 -7.23 -11.25
CA LEU A 359 -9.18 -6.73 -12.36
C LEU A 359 -8.01 -7.67 -12.65
N TYR A 360 -7.91 -8.13 -13.89
CA TYR A 360 -6.74 -8.81 -14.43
C TYR A 360 -5.80 -7.79 -15.06
N LYS A 361 -4.58 -7.67 -14.54
CA LYS A 361 -3.53 -6.83 -15.11
C LYS A 361 -2.45 -7.70 -15.75
N ILE A 362 -2.20 -7.50 -17.04
CA ILE A 362 -1.14 -8.21 -17.77
C ILE A 362 0.21 -7.69 -17.29
N THR A 363 1.04 -8.60 -16.78
CA THR A 363 2.40 -8.31 -16.30
C THR A 363 3.47 -8.70 -17.30
N SER A 364 3.20 -9.70 -18.13
CA SER A 364 4.05 -10.06 -19.28
C SER A 364 3.18 -10.15 -20.52
N VAL A 365 3.42 -9.23 -21.45
CA VAL A 365 2.70 -9.14 -22.72
C VAL A 365 3.13 -10.30 -23.62
N PRO A 366 2.18 -11.03 -24.24
CA PRO A 366 2.51 -12.09 -25.20
C PRO A 366 3.30 -11.54 -26.39
N LYS A 367 4.18 -12.36 -26.98
CA LYS A 367 5.09 -11.93 -28.06
C LYS A 367 4.47 -11.97 -29.46
N TYR A 368 3.57 -12.92 -29.67
CA TYR A 368 2.95 -13.30 -30.92
C TYR A 368 1.42 -13.21 -30.89
N ALA A 369 0.82 -13.25 -29.70
CA ALA A 369 -0.60 -13.04 -29.45
C ALA A 369 -0.87 -11.70 -28.74
N ALA A 370 -2.13 -11.28 -28.74
CA ALA A 370 -2.62 -10.15 -27.98
C ALA A 370 -3.93 -10.55 -27.29
N VAL A 371 -4.10 -10.09 -26.05
CA VAL A 371 -5.38 -10.11 -25.35
C VAL A 371 -6.12 -8.83 -25.71
N MET A 372 -7.38 -8.99 -26.09
CA MET A 372 -8.22 -7.94 -26.63
C MET A 372 -9.44 -7.72 -25.73
N VAL A 373 -9.88 -6.48 -25.61
CA VAL A 373 -11.19 -6.11 -25.10
C VAL A 373 -11.88 -5.30 -26.18
N ASP A 374 -13.08 -5.70 -26.59
CA ASP A 374 -13.83 -5.07 -27.69
C ASP A 374 -12.99 -4.88 -28.96
N ARG A 375 -12.21 -5.91 -29.31
CA ARG A 375 -11.30 -5.92 -30.47
C ARG A 375 -10.14 -4.93 -30.40
N GLN A 376 -9.84 -4.35 -29.24
CA GLN A 376 -8.64 -3.53 -29.03
C GLN A 376 -7.63 -4.21 -28.09
N PRO A 377 -6.32 -4.18 -28.40
CA PRO A 377 -5.32 -4.74 -27.50
C PRO A 377 -5.37 -4.05 -26.15
N THR A 378 -5.36 -4.82 -25.06
CA THR A 378 -5.41 -4.27 -23.71
C THR A 378 -4.22 -4.69 -22.85
N SER A 379 -3.97 -3.93 -21.79
CA SER A 379 -3.07 -4.29 -20.69
C SER A 379 -3.82 -4.78 -19.45
N ALA A 380 -5.15 -4.61 -19.41
CA ALA A 380 -5.98 -5.06 -18.30
C ALA A 380 -7.45 -5.30 -18.74
N PHE A 381 -8.12 -6.22 -18.06
CA PHE A 381 -9.53 -6.53 -18.29
C PHE A 381 -10.16 -7.01 -16.99
N THR A 382 -11.49 -7.07 -16.91
CA THR A 382 -12.20 -7.43 -15.66
C THR A 382 -12.93 -8.77 -15.77
N GLN A 383 -13.31 -9.36 -14.62
CA GLN A 383 -14.11 -10.59 -14.61
C GLN A 383 -15.48 -10.36 -15.27
N THR A 384 -16.11 -9.20 -15.07
CA THR A 384 -17.38 -8.87 -15.72
C THR A 384 -17.24 -8.80 -17.24
N GLN A 385 -16.12 -8.29 -17.78
CA GLN A 385 -15.88 -8.30 -19.23
C GLN A 385 -15.72 -9.71 -19.81
N ILE A 386 -15.16 -10.66 -19.06
CA ILE A 386 -15.12 -12.09 -19.48
C ILE A 386 -16.55 -12.63 -19.54
N ARG A 387 -17.35 -12.37 -18.50
CA ARG A 387 -18.75 -12.81 -18.40
C ARG A 387 -19.62 -12.23 -19.52
N GLU A 388 -19.38 -10.98 -19.90
CA GLU A 388 -20.04 -10.29 -21.01
C GLU A 388 -19.52 -10.75 -22.40
N GLY A 389 -18.50 -11.61 -22.46
CA GLY A 389 -17.92 -12.08 -23.72
C GLY A 389 -17.15 -11.01 -24.50
N ARG A 390 -16.58 -10.03 -23.80
CA ARG A 390 -15.86 -8.91 -24.42
C ARG A 390 -14.36 -9.13 -24.53
N VAL A 391 -13.84 -10.15 -23.86
CA VAL A 391 -12.41 -10.49 -23.84
C VAL A 391 -12.13 -11.58 -24.87
N SER A 392 -11.17 -11.36 -25.76
CA SER A 392 -10.73 -12.35 -26.74
C SER A 392 -9.20 -12.40 -26.84
N VAL A 393 -8.67 -13.50 -27.38
CA VAL A 393 -7.26 -13.66 -27.70
C VAL A 393 -7.10 -13.86 -29.20
N ARG A 394 -6.14 -13.18 -29.80
CA ARG A 394 -5.78 -13.30 -31.22
C ARG A 394 -4.28 -13.38 -31.42
N PHE A 395 -3.85 -14.09 -32.46
CA PHE A 395 -2.45 -14.03 -32.90
C PHE A 395 -2.24 -12.79 -33.78
N ILE A 396 -1.33 -11.92 -33.37
CA ILE A 396 -0.94 -10.71 -34.11
C ILE A 396 0.26 -10.96 -35.02
N LYS A 397 1.05 -12.00 -34.73
CA LYS A 397 2.18 -12.43 -35.55
C LYS A 397 2.08 -13.94 -35.81
N SER A 398 1.98 -14.31 -37.09
CA SER A 398 1.84 -15.69 -37.54
C SER A 398 3.17 -16.47 -37.58
N THR A 399 4.06 -16.23 -36.61
CA THR A 399 5.44 -16.79 -36.60
C THR A 399 5.63 -17.92 -35.59
N SER A 400 4.71 -18.12 -34.64
CA SER A 400 4.79 -19.15 -33.60
C SER A 400 3.44 -19.82 -33.38
N PRO A 401 3.39 -21.14 -33.13
CA PRO A 401 2.16 -21.86 -32.75
C PRO A 401 1.84 -21.74 -31.26
N ARG A 402 2.74 -21.14 -30.45
CA ARG A 402 2.62 -21.02 -29.00
C ARG A 402 3.00 -19.62 -28.52
N ASP A 403 2.32 -19.18 -27.48
CA ASP A 403 2.63 -17.98 -26.71
C ASP A 403 2.16 -18.16 -25.25
N SER A 404 2.41 -17.17 -24.40
CA SER A 404 1.93 -17.17 -23.03
C SER A 404 1.68 -15.74 -22.55
N VAL A 405 0.65 -15.57 -21.72
CA VAL A 405 0.37 -14.31 -21.02
C VAL A 405 0.57 -14.51 -19.52
N ALA A 406 1.32 -13.62 -18.89
CA ALA A 406 1.39 -13.54 -17.43
C ALA A 406 0.53 -12.37 -16.95
N PHE A 407 -0.22 -12.59 -15.88
CA PHE A 407 -1.11 -11.58 -15.32
C PHE A 407 -1.21 -11.70 -13.80
N VAL A 408 -1.75 -10.64 -13.19
CA VAL A 408 -2.17 -10.60 -11.79
C VAL A 408 -3.65 -10.28 -11.75
N ALA A 409 -4.45 -11.18 -11.19
CA ALA A 409 -5.83 -10.90 -10.83
C ALA A 409 -5.82 -10.22 -9.44
N ARG A 410 -6.54 -9.10 -9.30
CA ARG A 410 -6.62 -8.33 -8.05
C ARG A 410 -8.05 -7.90 -7.74
N SER A 411 -8.40 -8.04 -6.48
CA SER A 411 -9.57 -7.43 -5.82
C SER A 411 -9.12 -6.15 -5.08
N ARG A 412 -9.94 -5.60 -4.18
CA ARG A 412 -9.54 -4.43 -3.38
C ARG A 412 -8.44 -4.74 -2.37
N ALA A 413 -8.44 -5.94 -1.78
CA ALA A 413 -7.49 -6.33 -0.73
C ALA A 413 -6.68 -7.62 -1.00
N ALA A 414 -7.02 -8.40 -2.02
CA ALA A 414 -6.33 -9.66 -2.34
C ALA A 414 -5.85 -9.71 -3.80
N ASN A 415 -4.74 -10.40 -4.06
CA ASN A 415 -4.20 -10.62 -5.40
C ASN A 415 -3.69 -12.05 -5.61
N VAL A 416 -3.65 -12.49 -6.87
CA VAL A 416 -3.09 -13.78 -7.28
C VAL A 416 -2.46 -13.65 -8.67
N SER A 417 -1.23 -14.11 -8.81
CA SER A 417 -0.50 -14.11 -10.08
C SER A 417 -0.60 -15.46 -10.78
N SER A 418 -0.63 -15.44 -12.11
CA SER A 418 -0.65 -16.67 -12.89
C SER A 418 -0.12 -16.45 -14.31
N VAL A 419 0.22 -17.56 -14.97
CA VAL A 419 0.55 -17.63 -16.39
C VAL A 419 -0.46 -18.52 -17.08
N LEU A 420 -0.90 -18.09 -18.26
CA LEU A 420 -1.81 -18.82 -19.13
C LEU A 420 -1.18 -19.01 -20.50
N ASN A 421 -1.10 -20.26 -20.94
CA ASN A 421 -0.55 -20.63 -22.23
C ASN A 421 -1.58 -20.38 -23.33
N ILE A 422 -1.12 -19.94 -24.49
CA ILE A 422 -1.95 -19.70 -25.67
C ILE A 422 -1.36 -20.57 -26.78
N THR A 423 -2.16 -21.47 -27.34
CA THR A 423 -1.71 -22.40 -28.38
C THR A 423 -2.64 -22.37 -29.57
N VAL A 424 -2.10 -22.59 -30.76
CA VAL A 424 -2.90 -22.69 -31.98
C VAL A 424 -3.34 -24.14 -32.15
N LYS A 425 -4.65 -24.39 -32.12
CA LYS A 425 -5.23 -25.70 -32.41
C LYS A 425 -5.27 -25.90 -33.92
N PRO A 426 -4.67 -26.98 -34.46
CA PRO A 426 -4.61 -27.20 -35.91
C PRO A 426 -6.02 -27.42 -36.49
N LEU A 427 -6.28 -26.80 -37.65
CA LEU A 427 -7.50 -27.03 -38.42
C LEU A 427 -7.25 -28.13 -39.46
N ALA A 428 -7.10 -29.37 -38.98
CA ALA A 428 -6.91 -30.55 -39.81
C ALA A 428 -7.62 -31.76 -39.21
N ASN A 429 -8.15 -32.61 -40.07
CA ASN A 429 -8.74 -33.89 -39.71
C ASN A 429 -7.61 -34.93 -39.69
N ILE A 430 -7.26 -35.40 -38.49
CA ILE A 430 -6.26 -36.44 -38.29
C ILE A 430 -6.92 -37.56 -37.48
N PRO A 431 -6.96 -38.79 -38.00
CA PRO A 431 -7.59 -39.90 -37.28
C PRO A 431 -6.83 -40.21 -36.00
N GLN A 432 -7.59 -40.59 -34.97
CA GLN A 432 -7.04 -41.18 -33.76
C GLN A 432 -6.94 -42.69 -33.93
N GLU A 433 -5.99 -43.32 -33.23
CA GLU A 433 -5.86 -44.78 -33.14
C GLU A 433 -5.62 -45.51 -34.47
N LEU A 434 -4.76 -44.96 -35.33
CA LEU A 434 -4.38 -45.60 -36.59
C LEU A 434 -3.60 -46.91 -36.34
N LEU A 435 -3.97 -47.97 -37.06
CA LEU A 435 -3.26 -49.25 -37.04
C LEU A 435 -2.66 -49.53 -38.42
N LEU A 436 -1.33 -49.60 -38.50
CA LEU A 436 -0.61 -49.73 -39.77
C LEU A 436 0.21 -51.02 -39.84
N PRO A 437 0.36 -51.66 -41.02
CA PRO A 437 1.14 -52.87 -41.17
C PRO A 437 2.65 -52.57 -41.23
N ARG A 438 3.44 -53.35 -40.47
CA ARG A 438 4.91 -53.30 -40.50
C ARG A 438 5.46 -53.77 -41.85
N GLY A 439 6.50 -53.10 -42.33
CA GLY A 439 7.18 -53.40 -43.59
C GLY A 439 6.41 -52.97 -44.84
N ALA A 440 5.27 -52.28 -44.68
CA ALA A 440 4.48 -51.76 -45.77
C ALA A 440 4.81 -50.29 -46.08
N THR A 441 4.63 -49.89 -47.33
CA THR A 441 4.60 -48.48 -47.75
C THR A 441 3.15 -48.06 -47.88
N VAL A 442 2.76 -47.05 -47.11
CA VAL A 442 1.38 -46.55 -47.01
C VAL A 442 1.31 -45.20 -47.72
N LEU A 443 0.35 -44.99 -48.61
CA LEU A 443 0.11 -43.69 -49.22
C LEU A 443 -0.38 -42.70 -48.15
N LEU A 444 0.22 -41.52 -48.10
CA LEU A 444 -0.24 -40.45 -47.24
C LEU A 444 -1.34 -39.69 -47.98
N ASP A 445 -2.60 -40.06 -47.72
CA ASP A 445 -3.79 -39.47 -48.34
C ASP A 445 -4.68 -38.77 -47.29
N LYS A 446 -5.83 -38.25 -47.72
CA LYS A 446 -6.80 -37.56 -46.85
C LYS A 446 -7.34 -38.43 -45.71
N LYS A 447 -7.19 -39.76 -45.78
CA LYS A 447 -7.60 -40.65 -44.69
C LYS A 447 -6.65 -40.57 -43.51
N LEU A 448 -5.41 -40.12 -43.70
CA LEU A 448 -4.39 -40.04 -42.67
C LEU A 448 -4.07 -38.60 -42.25
N LEU A 449 -4.01 -37.69 -43.21
CA LEU A 449 -3.75 -36.27 -42.99
C LEU A 449 -4.61 -35.43 -43.93
N ASP A 450 -5.60 -34.73 -43.38
CA ASP A 450 -6.50 -33.88 -44.16
C ASP A 450 -6.57 -32.45 -43.61
N ALA A 451 -5.83 -31.54 -44.25
CA ALA A 451 -5.94 -30.09 -44.02
C ALA A 451 -6.86 -29.39 -45.04
N THR A 452 -7.73 -30.12 -45.75
CA THR A 452 -8.75 -29.51 -46.64
C THR A 452 -9.59 -28.44 -45.93
N PRO A 453 -10.01 -28.60 -44.65
CA PRO A 453 -10.73 -27.53 -43.94
C PRO A 453 -9.94 -26.22 -43.85
N LEU A 454 -8.64 -26.28 -43.58
CA LEU A 454 -7.77 -25.11 -43.57
C LEU A 454 -7.52 -24.56 -44.98
N ALA A 455 -7.39 -25.44 -45.98
CA ALA A 455 -7.24 -25.05 -47.38
C ALA A 455 -8.44 -24.22 -47.86
N ASN A 456 -9.65 -24.68 -47.53
CA ASN A 456 -10.90 -24.00 -47.86
C ASN A 456 -10.99 -22.63 -47.19
N LYS A 457 -10.55 -22.54 -45.92
CA LYS A 457 -10.60 -21.29 -45.14
C LYS A 457 -9.59 -20.25 -45.63
N THR A 458 -8.37 -20.67 -45.96
CA THR A 458 -7.29 -19.77 -46.38
C THR A 458 -7.23 -19.54 -47.90
N ARG A 459 -7.96 -20.34 -48.69
CA ARG A 459 -7.87 -20.38 -50.17
C ARG A 459 -6.45 -20.63 -50.68
N THR A 460 -5.62 -21.29 -49.88
CA THR A 460 -4.25 -21.69 -50.22
C THR A 460 -4.07 -23.17 -49.94
N SER A 461 -3.09 -23.83 -50.56
CA SER A 461 -2.75 -25.21 -50.24
C SER A 461 -1.87 -25.23 -48.97
N PRO A 462 -2.34 -25.75 -47.83
CA PRO A 462 -1.54 -25.81 -46.61
C PRO A 462 -0.32 -26.71 -46.79
N THR A 463 0.71 -26.42 -46.01
CA THR A 463 1.99 -27.13 -46.02
C THR A 463 2.20 -27.78 -44.67
N PHE A 464 2.53 -29.08 -44.68
CA PHE A 464 2.98 -29.83 -43.52
C PHE A 464 4.51 -29.87 -43.53
N SER A 465 5.14 -29.37 -42.46
CA SER A 465 6.58 -29.56 -42.23
C SER A 465 6.77 -30.52 -41.06
N VAL A 466 7.51 -31.62 -41.27
CA VAL A 466 7.82 -32.59 -40.21
C VAL A 466 8.74 -31.93 -39.19
N ILE A 467 8.28 -31.84 -37.93
CA ILE A 467 9.07 -31.30 -36.81
C ILE A 467 9.53 -32.41 -35.86
N GLN A 468 8.88 -33.57 -35.91
CA GLN A 468 9.33 -34.79 -35.23
C GLN A 468 9.04 -35.99 -36.13
N GLN A 469 10.09 -36.67 -36.57
CA GLN A 469 9.97 -37.93 -37.31
C GLN A 469 9.50 -39.05 -36.35
N PRO A 470 8.66 -39.98 -36.82
CA PRO A 470 8.31 -41.19 -36.06
C PRO A 470 9.52 -42.13 -35.93
N GLN A 471 9.55 -42.98 -34.91
CA GLN A 471 10.69 -43.85 -34.64
C GLN A 471 10.72 -45.10 -35.55
N GLY A 472 9.55 -45.61 -35.90
CA GLY A 472 9.34 -46.83 -36.68
C GLY A 472 8.87 -46.58 -38.11
N ALA A 473 8.87 -45.34 -38.58
CA ALA A 473 8.48 -45.00 -39.96
C ALA A 473 9.30 -43.83 -40.52
N ARG A 474 9.25 -43.63 -41.83
CA ARG A 474 9.79 -42.44 -42.51
C ARG A 474 8.87 -41.98 -43.64
N PHE A 475 8.80 -40.68 -43.88
CA PHE A 475 8.04 -40.10 -44.99
C PHE A 475 8.89 -40.04 -46.25
N VAL A 476 8.34 -40.44 -47.39
CA VAL A 476 9.04 -40.53 -48.68
C VAL A 476 8.21 -40.00 -49.85
N ARG A 477 8.87 -39.61 -50.95
CA ARG A 477 8.22 -39.29 -52.23
C ARG A 477 7.68 -40.58 -52.88
N ALA A 478 6.48 -40.48 -53.44
CA ALA A 478 5.83 -41.56 -54.19
C ALA A 478 5.58 -41.14 -55.65
N GLY A 479 5.87 -42.03 -56.60
CA GLY A 479 5.39 -41.91 -57.98
C GLY A 479 6.24 -41.07 -58.96
N GLY A 480 7.52 -40.79 -58.65
CA GLY A 480 8.42 -40.07 -59.56
C GLY A 480 9.03 -40.96 -60.65
N ARG A 481 8.76 -40.69 -61.94
CA ARG A 481 9.57 -41.19 -63.06
C ARG A 481 10.76 -40.24 -63.29
N GLY A 482 11.89 -40.50 -62.64
CA GLY A 482 13.13 -39.77 -62.86
C GLY A 482 14.18 -39.99 -61.76
N PRO A 483 15.42 -39.49 -61.92
CA PRO A 483 16.52 -39.64 -60.95
C PRO A 483 16.26 -38.96 -59.59
N GLU A 484 15.24 -38.11 -59.50
CA GLU A 484 14.75 -37.46 -58.28
C GLU A 484 13.70 -38.30 -57.50
N GLY A 485 13.57 -39.58 -57.85
CA GLY A 485 13.54 -40.71 -56.90
C GLY A 485 12.28 -40.97 -56.07
N ASP A 486 11.48 -41.95 -56.51
CA ASP A 486 10.63 -42.77 -55.62
C ASP A 486 11.46 -43.22 -54.40
N GLY A 487 10.97 -42.98 -53.17
CA GLY A 487 11.67 -43.37 -51.94
C GLY A 487 12.63 -42.34 -51.33
N GLN A 488 12.78 -41.13 -51.89
CA GLN A 488 13.55 -40.06 -51.22
C GLN A 488 12.83 -39.53 -49.97
N PRO A 489 13.54 -39.22 -48.86
CA PRO A 489 12.94 -38.67 -47.65
C PRO A 489 12.23 -37.34 -47.91
N VAL A 490 11.10 -37.12 -47.23
CA VAL A 490 10.33 -35.87 -47.34
C VAL A 490 10.09 -35.29 -45.96
N ASP A 491 10.63 -34.09 -45.74
CA ASP A 491 10.40 -33.33 -44.50
C ASP A 491 9.35 -32.23 -44.66
N THR A 492 8.94 -31.92 -45.88
CA THR A 492 7.89 -30.92 -46.14
C THR A 492 7.11 -31.27 -47.39
N PHE A 493 5.78 -31.22 -47.28
CA PHE A 493 4.85 -31.49 -48.37
C PHE A 493 3.56 -30.68 -48.22
N THR A 494 2.84 -30.49 -49.33
CA THR A 494 1.60 -29.72 -49.38
C THR A 494 0.35 -30.62 -49.41
N GLN A 495 -0.81 -30.07 -49.02
CA GLN A 495 -2.09 -30.77 -49.19
C GLN A 495 -2.33 -31.18 -50.65
N LYS A 496 -1.96 -30.32 -51.61
CA LYS A 496 -2.03 -30.64 -53.04
C LYS A 496 -1.17 -31.87 -53.41
N GLU A 497 0.03 -32.01 -52.84
CA GLU A 497 0.87 -33.20 -53.05
C GLU A 497 0.32 -34.47 -52.42
N LEU A 498 -0.37 -34.38 -51.27
CA LEU A 498 -1.11 -35.50 -50.68
C LEU A 498 -2.27 -35.93 -51.59
N ASP A 499 -3.03 -34.96 -52.11
CA ASP A 499 -4.18 -35.18 -52.99
C ASP A 499 -3.78 -35.83 -54.32
N GLU A 500 -2.60 -35.48 -54.84
CA GLU A 500 -2.02 -36.06 -56.06
C GLU A 500 -1.28 -37.40 -55.80
N GLY A 501 -1.23 -37.87 -54.55
CA GLY A 501 -0.61 -39.15 -54.17
C GLY A 501 0.92 -39.17 -54.26
N ARG A 502 1.59 -38.02 -54.10
CA ARG A 502 3.05 -37.89 -54.24
C ARG A 502 3.85 -38.15 -52.96
N VAL A 503 3.19 -38.47 -51.86
CA VAL A 503 3.82 -38.66 -50.54
C VAL A 503 3.35 -39.99 -49.95
N ALA A 504 4.28 -40.75 -49.41
CA ALA A 504 4.03 -42.01 -48.73
C ALA A 504 4.78 -42.07 -47.40
N MET A 505 4.40 -43.04 -46.57
CA MET A 505 5.02 -43.36 -45.30
C MET A 505 5.47 -44.83 -45.32
N GLU A 506 6.77 -45.06 -45.19
CA GLU A 506 7.34 -46.40 -45.09
C GLU A 506 7.41 -46.83 -43.63
N ILE A 507 6.73 -47.91 -43.28
CA ILE A 507 6.76 -48.49 -41.94
C ILE A 507 7.91 -49.50 -41.86
N LEU A 508 8.89 -49.24 -40.99
CA LEU A 508 10.10 -50.04 -40.87
C LEU A 508 9.83 -51.38 -40.17
N ASN A 509 10.51 -52.44 -40.60
CA ASN A 509 10.55 -53.74 -39.91
C ASN A 509 11.49 -53.66 -38.70
N GLY A 510 11.07 -52.94 -37.66
CA GLY A 510 11.80 -52.89 -36.38
C GLY A 510 11.48 -54.08 -35.46
N THR A 511 12.47 -54.55 -34.71
CA THR A 511 12.38 -55.56 -33.64
C THR A 511 11.69 -55.05 -32.35
N GLY A 512 11.18 -53.82 -32.35
CA GLY A 512 10.45 -53.22 -31.22
C GLY A 512 9.08 -53.87 -31.00
N GLY A 513 8.74 -54.11 -29.72
CA GLY A 513 7.58 -54.89 -29.27
C GLY A 513 6.26 -54.59 -30.01
N SER A 514 5.44 -55.63 -30.14
CA SER A 514 4.26 -55.77 -31.02
C SER A 514 3.16 -54.68 -30.93
N GLN A 515 3.26 -53.64 -30.09
CA GLN A 515 2.19 -52.65 -29.88
C GLN A 515 2.65 -51.24 -29.46
N ALA A 516 3.90 -50.84 -29.71
CA ALA A 516 4.37 -49.49 -29.37
C ALA A 516 3.63 -48.41 -30.21
N GLN A 517 3.09 -47.39 -29.55
CA GLN A 517 2.51 -46.20 -30.19
C GLN A 517 3.65 -45.33 -30.72
N ASP A 518 3.61 -45.04 -32.02
CA ASP A 518 4.54 -44.17 -32.71
C ASP A 518 3.87 -42.84 -33.06
N VAL A 519 4.66 -41.77 -33.08
CA VAL A 519 4.16 -40.40 -33.17
C VAL A 519 5.02 -39.59 -34.13
N ALA A 520 4.37 -39.03 -35.15
CA ALA A 520 4.93 -37.98 -35.99
C ALA A 520 4.28 -36.64 -35.64
N ARG A 521 5.07 -35.57 -35.55
CA ARG A 521 4.56 -34.21 -35.38
C ARG A 521 4.86 -33.38 -36.60
N PHE A 522 3.86 -32.61 -37.03
CA PHE A 522 4.01 -31.68 -38.14
C PHE A 522 3.63 -30.27 -37.70
N LEU A 523 4.28 -29.30 -38.32
CA LEU A 523 3.91 -27.90 -38.26
C LEU A 523 3.08 -27.58 -39.50
N LEU A 524 1.78 -27.41 -39.32
CA LEU A 524 0.82 -27.05 -40.35
C LEU A 524 0.86 -25.54 -40.59
N LYS A 525 1.21 -25.14 -41.81
CA LYS A 525 1.34 -23.75 -42.22
C LYS A 525 0.37 -23.45 -43.36
N ALA A 526 -0.22 -22.26 -43.35
CA ALA A 526 -0.96 -21.72 -44.48
C ALA A 526 -0.76 -20.20 -44.52
N HIS A 527 -1.08 -19.57 -45.66
CA HIS A 527 -0.87 -18.13 -45.81
C HIS A 527 -1.83 -17.34 -44.91
N GLY A 528 -1.33 -16.29 -44.25
CA GLY A 528 -2.15 -15.36 -43.46
C GLY A 528 -2.63 -15.88 -42.10
N VAL A 529 -2.25 -17.10 -41.69
CA VAL A 529 -2.68 -17.69 -40.40
C VAL A 529 -1.47 -18.17 -39.59
N PRO A 530 -1.53 -18.14 -38.25
CA PRO A 530 -0.45 -18.68 -37.44
C PRO A 530 -0.27 -20.18 -37.68
N PRO A 531 0.96 -20.71 -37.60
CA PRO A 531 1.19 -22.14 -37.76
C PRO A 531 0.58 -22.90 -36.57
N ALA A 532 0.28 -24.18 -36.76
CA ALA A 532 -0.24 -25.05 -35.70
C ALA A 532 0.52 -26.37 -35.67
N GLU A 533 0.75 -26.92 -34.47
CA GLU A 533 1.33 -28.25 -34.35
C GLU A 533 0.22 -29.30 -34.43
N CYS A 534 0.37 -30.26 -35.35
CA CYS A 534 -0.52 -31.40 -35.46
C CYS A 534 0.25 -32.70 -35.21
N VAL A 535 -0.46 -33.70 -34.68
CA VAL A 535 0.14 -34.95 -34.20
C VAL A 535 -0.55 -36.12 -34.90
N LEU A 536 0.22 -36.89 -35.65
CA LEU A 536 -0.20 -38.16 -36.23
C LEU A 536 0.28 -39.28 -35.32
N SER A 537 -0.65 -39.94 -34.66
CA SER A 537 -0.36 -41.06 -33.75
C SER A 537 -0.85 -42.37 -34.37
N PHE A 538 0.01 -43.38 -34.43
CA PHE A 538 -0.34 -44.68 -35.00
C PHE A 538 0.35 -45.83 -34.24
N LYS A 539 -0.21 -47.03 -34.33
CA LYS A 539 0.35 -48.28 -33.83
C LYS A 539 0.70 -49.16 -35.01
N THR A 540 1.75 -49.97 -34.87
CA THR A 540 2.18 -50.88 -35.93
C THR A 540 1.91 -52.34 -35.57
N THR A 541 1.42 -53.12 -36.52
CA THR A 541 1.16 -54.56 -36.37
C THR A 541 1.81 -55.36 -37.49
N PRO A 542 2.10 -56.66 -37.30
CA PRO A 542 2.50 -57.53 -38.40
C PRO A 542 1.47 -57.47 -39.54
N TYR A 543 1.96 -57.49 -40.78
CA TYR A 543 1.09 -57.47 -41.95
C TYR A 543 0.22 -58.73 -41.98
N ASN A 544 -1.09 -58.54 -42.13
CA ASN A 544 -2.09 -59.58 -42.29
C ASN A 544 -2.92 -59.28 -43.54
N ALA A 545 -2.84 -60.14 -44.56
CA ALA A 545 -3.55 -59.97 -45.82
C ALA A 545 -5.10 -59.99 -45.68
N SER A 546 -5.63 -60.51 -44.57
CA SER A 546 -7.06 -60.51 -44.26
C SER A 546 -7.49 -59.34 -43.38
N ALA A 547 -6.56 -58.52 -42.88
CA ALA A 547 -6.87 -57.36 -42.06
C ALA A 547 -7.19 -56.13 -42.91
N VAL A 548 -8.18 -55.35 -42.49
CA VAL A 548 -8.51 -54.06 -43.11
C VAL A 548 -7.70 -52.97 -42.42
N TYR A 549 -6.78 -52.35 -43.16
CA TYR A 549 -6.02 -51.21 -42.67
C TYR A 549 -6.70 -49.90 -43.10
N PRO A 550 -6.79 -48.89 -42.23
CA PRO A 550 -7.40 -47.59 -42.54
C PRO A 550 -6.49 -46.72 -43.41
N ALA A 551 -5.81 -47.31 -44.39
CA ALA A 551 -4.86 -46.62 -45.24
C ALA A 551 -4.68 -47.32 -46.59
N THR A 552 -4.26 -46.57 -47.60
CA THR A 552 -4.03 -47.10 -48.95
C THR A 552 -2.61 -47.67 -49.05
N LEU A 553 -2.45 -48.99 -49.23
CA LEU A 553 -1.14 -49.65 -49.29
C LEU A 553 -0.53 -49.58 -50.70
N LEU A 554 0.68 -49.03 -50.83
CA LEU A 554 1.43 -48.96 -52.09
C LEU A 554 2.36 -50.17 -52.29
N LYS A 555 3.01 -50.62 -51.21
CA LYS A 555 3.89 -51.79 -51.20
C LYS A 555 3.60 -52.59 -49.92
N VAL A 556 3.53 -53.91 -50.04
CA VAL A 556 3.32 -54.84 -48.92
C VAL A 556 4.58 -55.69 -48.68
N PRO A 557 4.81 -56.18 -47.45
CA PRO A 557 5.97 -57.02 -47.16
C PRO A 557 5.97 -58.28 -48.04
N GLY A 558 7.02 -58.48 -48.84
CA GLY A 558 7.22 -59.69 -49.65
C GLY A 558 6.81 -59.61 -51.13
N GLY A 559 6.39 -58.45 -51.66
CA GLY A 559 6.07 -58.27 -53.08
C GLY A 559 7.20 -57.61 -53.90
N SER A 560 7.75 -58.32 -54.88
CA SER A 560 8.68 -57.76 -55.88
C SER A 560 7.99 -56.76 -56.82
N ALA A 561 8.71 -55.70 -57.19
CA ALA A 561 8.26 -54.63 -58.09
C ALA A 561 7.71 -55.15 -59.43
N TRP A 562 6.61 -54.57 -59.90
CA TRP A 562 6.02 -54.89 -61.21
C TRP A 562 6.93 -54.40 -62.35
N SER A 563 7.43 -55.35 -63.15
CA SER A 563 7.93 -55.11 -64.49
C SER A 563 6.76 -54.90 -65.44
N ASN A 564 6.76 -53.78 -66.16
CA ASN A 564 5.86 -53.54 -67.29
C ASN A 564 6.20 -54.49 -68.45
N SER A 565 5.20 -55.19 -68.96
CA SER A 565 5.19 -55.63 -70.36
C SER A 565 3.76 -55.53 -70.89
N ASN A 566 3.57 -54.63 -71.86
CA ASN A 566 2.45 -54.68 -72.79
C ASN A 566 2.56 -55.97 -73.60
N ASP A 567 1.47 -56.73 -73.69
CA ASP A 567 0.95 -57.25 -74.96
C ASP A 567 -0.46 -57.84 -74.74
N LEU A 568 -1.41 -57.32 -75.50
CA LEU A 568 -2.76 -57.86 -75.74
C LEU A 568 -2.64 -59.14 -76.61
N PRO A 569 -3.64 -60.07 -76.71
CA PRO A 569 -5.07 -59.76 -76.71
C PRO A 569 -6.03 -60.81 -76.09
N GLY A 570 -7.30 -60.42 -75.93
CA GLY A 570 -8.43 -61.28 -76.29
C GLY A 570 -9.31 -61.84 -75.17
N GLY A 571 -10.54 -61.33 -75.09
CA GLY A 571 -11.74 -62.18 -75.09
C GLY A 571 -12.21 -62.84 -73.78
N ALA A 572 -13.15 -62.15 -73.13
CA ALA A 572 -14.40 -62.67 -72.54
C ALA A 572 -14.44 -64.06 -71.85
N GLY A 573 -14.89 -64.08 -70.59
CA GLY A 573 -15.56 -65.25 -70.00
C GLY A 573 -15.34 -65.45 -68.50
N SER A 574 -16.24 -64.91 -67.68
CA SER A 574 -16.53 -65.35 -66.31
C SER A 574 -17.04 -66.82 -66.31
N PRO A 575 -17.25 -67.56 -65.18
CA PRO A 575 -17.18 -67.14 -63.77
C PRO A 575 -16.68 -68.19 -62.72
N ARG A 576 -16.62 -67.74 -61.45
CA ARG A 576 -17.11 -68.39 -60.20
C ARG A 576 -16.48 -69.71 -59.64
N ILE A 577 -15.94 -69.54 -58.42
CA ILE A 577 -16.40 -70.14 -57.14
C ILE A 577 -15.85 -71.51 -56.66
N THR A 578 -15.14 -71.38 -55.53
CA THR A 578 -15.08 -72.20 -54.30
C THR A 578 -14.11 -73.38 -54.13
N PRO A 579 -13.67 -73.57 -52.85
CA PRO A 579 -12.52 -74.38 -52.47
C PRO A 579 -12.96 -75.69 -51.78
N ALA A 580 -11.99 -76.58 -51.54
CA ALA A 580 -12.09 -77.53 -50.45
C ALA A 580 -10.68 -77.90 -49.93
N SER A 581 -10.47 -77.60 -48.65
CA SER A 581 -9.72 -78.40 -47.67
C SER A 581 -10.03 -79.92 -47.78
N PRO A 582 -9.40 -80.90 -47.08
CA PRO A 582 -8.73 -80.76 -45.78
C PRO A 582 -7.58 -81.79 -45.48
N ARG A 583 -6.79 -81.62 -44.40
CA ARG A 583 -6.80 -82.38 -43.11
C ARG A 583 -5.82 -83.59 -42.91
N TRP A 584 -5.11 -83.47 -41.77
CA TRP A 584 -4.85 -84.42 -40.65
C TRP A 584 -3.66 -85.41 -40.61
N ARG A 585 -2.99 -85.32 -39.43
CA ARG A 585 -2.24 -86.33 -38.61
C ARG A 585 -0.95 -86.91 -39.21
N GLY A 586 0.13 -87.16 -38.47
CA GLY A 586 0.47 -86.99 -37.05
C GLY A 586 1.72 -87.81 -36.68
N ASN A 587 2.38 -87.40 -35.59
CA ASN A 587 3.17 -88.18 -34.60
C ASN A 587 4.70 -88.49 -34.74
N MET A 588 5.42 -88.17 -33.63
CA MET A 588 6.65 -88.76 -33.00
C MET A 588 7.97 -88.85 -33.80
N ASP A 589 9.21 -88.74 -33.26
CA ASP A 589 9.79 -89.06 -31.93
C ASP A 589 11.19 -88.39 -31.72
N TRP A 590 11.72 -88.45 -30.48
CA TRP A 590 13.07 -87.98 -30.02
C TRP A 590 14.25 -88.92 -30.42
N PRO A 591 15.56 -88.55 -30.21
CA PRO A 591 16.27 -88.82 -28.92
C PRO A 591 17.40 -87.83 -28.47
N GLN A 592 17.65 -87.81 -27.14
CA GLN A 592 18.90 -87.78 -26.32
C GLN A 592 20.19 -87.05 -26.80
N GLY A 593 21.06 -86.45 -25.97
CA GLY A 593 21.23 -86.30 -24.52
C GLY A 593 22.61 -85.67 -24.17
N GLY A 594 22.83 -85.30 -22.89
CA GLY A 594 24.08 -85.02 -22.11
C GLY A 594 25.21 -84.15 -22.71
N ASP A 595 26.02 -83.34 -22.02
CA ASP A 595 26.41 -83.19 -20.62
C ASP A 595 27.10 -81.81 -20.42
N ALA A 596 27.18 -81.35 -19.17
CA ALA A 596 27.98 -80.21 -18.67
C ALA A 596 29.48 -80.66 -18.47
N PRO A 597 30.42 -79.95 -17.75
CA PRO A 597 30.37 -78.68 -16.98
C PRO A 597 31.68 -77.79 -16.95
N THR A 598 31.62 -76.67 -16.19
CA THR A 598 32.64 -75.95 -15.35
C THR A 598 33.99 -75.32 -15.82
N THR A 599 34.27 -74.16 -15.17
CA THR A 599 35.53 -73.59 -14.58
C THR A 599 36.66 -72.90 -15.39
N ALA A 600 36.79 -71.58 -15.14
CA ALA A 600 37.89 -70.80 -14.51
C ALA A 600 39.39 -70.80 -14.96
N TYR A 601 39.97 -69.58 -15.00
CA TYR A 601 41.38 -69.11 -14.85
C TYR A 601 42.37 -69.44 -16.01
N THR A 602 43.42 -68.70 -16.44
CA THR A 602 44.39 -67.64 -16.00
C THR A 602 44.89 -66.90 -17.26
N ASP A 603 44.96 -65.56 -17.36
CA ASP A 603 46.07 -64.61 -17.05
C ASP A 603 47.14 -64.32 -18.16
N LYS A 604 47.52 -63.03 -18.24
CA LYS A 604 48.72 -62.34 -18.80
C LYS A 604 48.77 -61.62 -20.16
N ASP A 605 48.69 -60.29 -20.02
CA ASP A 605 49.61 -59.19 -20.44
C ASP A 605 50.02 -58.92 -21.89
N SER A 606 49.75 -57.69 -22.38
CA SER A 606 50.79 -56.65 -22.52
C SER A 606 50.27 -55.25 -22.97
N HIS A 607 50.67 -54.25 -22.18
CA HIS A 607 51.00 -52.84 -22.49
C HIS A 607 50.00 -51.86 -23.18
N ARG A 608 49.47 -50.90 -22.39
CA ARG A 608 49.39 -49.48 -22.80
C ARG A 608 49.31 -48.49 -21.63
N LYS A 609 49.89 -47.30 -21.86
CA LYS A 609 50.24 -46.17 -20.98
C LYS A 609 49.10 -45.60 -20.12
N PRO A 610 49.39 -44.98 -18.95
CA PRO A 610 48.36 -44.41 -18.08
C PRO A 610 47.96 -43.00 -18.53
N VAL A 611 46.66 -42.82 -18.82
CA VAL A 611 46.01 -41.49 -18.86
C VAL A 611 45.24 -41.35 -17.55
N VAL A 612 45.61 -40.33 -16.79
CA VAL A 612 45.01 -39.96 -15.50
C VAL A 612 43.55 -39.57 -15.72
N SER A 613 42.64 -40.34 -15.11
CA SER A 613 41.22 -39.97 -14.97
C SER A 613 41.08 -38.86 -13.94
N ARG A 614 40.86 -37.63 -14.41
CA ARG A 614 40.54 -36.47 -13.57
C ARG A 614 39.06 -36.54 -13.21
N ARG A 615 38.77 -36.97 -11.98
CA ARG A 615 37.42 -36.93 -11.39
C ARG A 615 37.04 -35.45 -11.19
N ASN A 616 36.13 -34.94 -12.01
CA ASN A 616 35.64 -33.57 -11.90
C ASN A 616 34.74 -33.43 -10.68
N ASN A 617 35.27 -32.88 -9.59
CA ASN A 617 34.50 -32.51 -8.41
C ASN A 617 33.74 -31.20 -8.69
N LEU A 618 32.44 -31.32 -8.98
CA LEU A 618 31.45 -30.22 -9.11
C LEU A 618 31.57 -29.15 -8.00
N TRP A 619 32.02 -29.54 -6.81
CA TRP A 619 32.29 -28.66 -5.67
C TRP A 619 33.35 -27.58 -5.94
N SER A 620 34.33 -27.83 -6.82
CA SER A 620 35.39 -26.84 -7.11
C SER A 620 34.90 -25.61 -7.87
N ILE A 621 33.71 -25.68 -8.49
CA ILE A 621 33.08 -24.57 -9.22
C ILE A 621 31.95 -23.95 -8.39
N LEU A 622 31.22 -24.75 -7.63
CA LEU A 622 30.11 -24.28 -6.79
C LEU A 622 30.57 -23.43 -5.61
N ILE A 623 31.67 -23.79 -4.95
CA ILE A 623 32.20 -23.06 -3.79
C ILE A 623 32.52 -21.59 -4.13
N PRO A 624 33.28 -21.25 -5.20
CA PRO A 624 33.56 -19.85 -5.53
C PRO A 624 32.30 -19.07 -5.95
N ILE A 625 31.31 -19.71 -6.60
CA ILE A 625 30.04 -19.06 -6.95
C ILE A 625 29.23 -18.72 -5.69
N LEU A 626 29.21 -19.63 -4.71
CA LEU A 626 28.53 -19.41 -3.44
C LEU A 626 29.17 -18.27 -2.64
N ILE A 627 30.51 -18.19 -2.65
CA ILE A 627 31.27 -17.10 -2.01
C ILE A 627 30.96 -15.75 -2.68
N LEU A 628 30.87 -15.71 -4.01
CA LEU A 628 30.49 -14.49 -4.74
C LEU A 628 29.06 -14.03 -4.43
N LEU A 629 28.10 -14.96 -4.32
CA LEU A 629 26.73 -14.64 -3.91
C LEU A 629 26.66 -14.12 -2.47
N LEU A 630 27.43 -14.70 -1.55
CA LEU A 630 27.51 -14.24 -0.17
C LEU A 630 28.09 -12.82 -0.06
N LEU A 631 29.14 -12.52 -0.85
CA LEU A 631 29.73 -11.18 -0.94
C LEU A 631 28.74 -10.14 -1.48
N LEU A 632 27.99 -10.47 -2.53
CA LEU A 632 26.96 -9.57 -3.08
C LEU A 632 25.84 -9.29 -2.06
N LEU A 633 25.45 -10.30 -1.28
CA LEU A 633 24.43 -10.16 -0.25
C LEU A 633 24.91 -9.27 0.90
N LEU A 634 26.17 -9.40 1.32
CA LEU A 634 26.79 -8.50 2.32
C LEU A 634 26.90 -7.06 1.82
N VAL A 635 27.27 -6.85 0.55
CA VAL A 635 27.29 -5.52 -0.07
C VAL A 635 25.89 -4.91 -0.14
N ALA A 636 24.87 -5.69 -0.47
CA ALA A 636 23.48 -5.22 -0.49
C ALA A 636 22.98 -4.82 0.91
N ILE A 637 23.32 -5.60 1.95
CA ILE A 637 22.99 -5.26 3.34
C ILE A 637 23.72 -4.00 3.79
N LEU A 638 25.00 -3.84 3.44
CA LEU A 638 25.79 -2.65 3.76
C LEU A 638 25.22 -1.41 3.04
N ALA A 639 24.86 -1.54 1.77
CA ALA A 639 24.21 -0.47 1.00
C ALA A 639 22.85 -0.09 1.59
N PHE A 640 22.04 -1.08 1.99
CA PHE A 640 20.77 -0.85 2.67
C PHE A 640 20.99 -0.12 4.01
N TYR A 641 21.99 -0.54 4.80
CA TYR A 641 22.34 0.10 6.06
C TYR A 641 22.83 1.54 5.87
N LEU A 642 23.65 1.82 4.86
CA LEU A 642 24.14 3.16 4.54
C LEU A 642 23.02 4.09 4.03
N VAL A 643 22.12 3.58 3.18
CA VAL A 643 20.94 4.33 2.70
C VAL A 643 20.00 4.65 3.86
N ARG A 644 19.80 3.70 4.78
CA ARG A 644 18.94 3.90 5.95
C ARG A 644 19.57 4.85 6.97
N ARG A 645 20.89 4.79 7.18
CA ARG A 645 21.63 5.71 8.05
C ARG A 645 21.66 7.15 7.53
N ASN A 646 21.71 7.33 6.20
CA ASN A 646 21.63 8.66 5.58
C ASN A 646 20.23 9.30 5.66
N LYS A 647 19.18 8.54 6.02
CA LYS A 647 17.83 9.06 6.24
C LYS A 647 17.55 9.51 7.68
N THR A 648 18.42 9.19 8.65
CA THR A 648 18.19 9.48 10.08
C THR A 648 19.24 10.41 10.70
N GLY A 649 20.03 11.12 9.88
CA GLY A 649 21.01 12.07 10.41
C GLY A 649 21.27 13.19 9.43
N LYS A 650 20.57 14.33 9.65
CA LYS A 650 21.13 15.69 9.55
C LYS A 650 20.05 16.73 9.84
N HIS A 651 20.04 17.20 11.08
CA HIS A 651 19.80 18.62 11.35
C HIS A 651 21.05 19.40 10.92
N ASN A 652 20.77 20.48 10.17
CA ASN A 652 21.43 21.77 10.13
C ASN A 652 22.79 22.03 9.40
N VAL A 653 22.69 23.11 8.60
CA VAL A 653 23.66 24.14 8.12
C VAL A 653 24.92 23.72 7.33
N GLN A 654 24.95 24.04 6.03
CA GLN A 654 25.80 25.10 5.45
C GLN A 654 25.73 25.12 3.90
N THR A 655 25.45 26.32 3.39
CA THR A 655 25.95 26.97 2.16
C THR A 655 26.90 26.19 1.25
N VAL A 656 26.66 26.23 -0.08
CA VAL A 656 27.62 26.71 -1.11
C VAL A 656 26.89 26.91 -2.45
N ALA A 657 27.32 27.98 -3.12
CA ALA A 657 26.91 28.48 -4.42
C ALA A 657 27.26 27.57 -5.63
N GLY A 658 26.47 27.73 -6.70
CA GLY A 658 26.97 27.91 -8.06
C GLY A 658 27.40 26.70 -8.88
N SER A 659 26.56 26.27 -9.82
CA SER A 659 26.94 26.16 -11.26
C SER A 659 25.71 25.83 -12.13
N LYS A 660 25.56 26.59 -13.22
CA LYS A 660 24.50 26.50 -14.24
C LYS A 660 24.62 25.22 -15.09
N PRO A 661 23.53 24.80 -15.74
CA PRO A 661 23.62 24.35 -17.14
C PRO A 661 22.73 25.15 -18.11
N LYS A 662 23.03 24.94 -19.39
CA LYS A 662 22.70 25.69 -20.60
C LYS A 662 21.27 25.48 -21.12
N ASN A 663 20.83 26.46 -21.92
CA ASN A 663 19.57 26.56 -22.68
C ASN A 663 19.30 25.46 -23.73
N GLY A 664 18.01 25.24 -24.01
CA GLY A 664 17.38 24.69 -25.24
C GLY A 664 16.89 23.24 -25.07
N GLU A 665 15.65 22.82 -25.39
CA GLU A 665 14.54 23.40 -26.15
C GLU A 665 13.26 22.55 -25.88
N ILE A 666 12.18 23.22 -25.46
CA ILE A 666 10.71 23.03 -25.67
C ILE A 666 10.08 21.62 -25.60
N SER A 667 9.13 21.40 -24.66
CA SER A 667 7.73 20.97 -24.91
C SER A 667 6.82 21.10 -23.66
N GLN A 668 5.63 21.69 -23.87
CA GLN A 668 4.39 21.68 -23.05
C GLN A 668 4.29 22.47 -21.73
N GLU A 669 3.83 23.72 -21.89
CA GLU A 669 3.09 24.48 -20.87
C GLU A 669 1.69 23.89 -20.65
N THR A 670 1.29 23.72 -19.40
CA THR A 670 -0.12 23.58 -19.01
C THR A 670 -0.37 24.67 -17.97
N PHE A 671 -0.99 25.78 -18.34
CA PHE A 671 -1.93 26.61 -17.55
C PHE A 671 -2.27 27.89 -18.36
N ARG A 672 -3.57 28.14 -18.53
CA ARG A 672 -4.13 29.19 -19.39
C ARG A 672 -3.86 30.60 -18.83
N LYS A 673 -3.50 31.53 -19.71
CA LYS A 673 -3.58 32.99 -19.48
C LYS A 673 -5.04 33.45 -19.54
N THR A 674 -5.47 34.25 -18.57
CA THR A 674 -6.73 35.02 -18.62
C THR A 674 -6.49 36.37 -19.29
N ASP A 675 -7.40 36.74 -20.19
CA ASP A 675 -7.43 37.92 -21.06
C ASP A 675 -7.88 39.19 -20.28
N PRO A 676 -7.22 40.36 -20.40
CA PRO A 676 -7.50 41.56 -19.60
C PRO A 676 -8.68 42.43 -20.07
N ALA A 677 -9.77 41.84 -20.57
CA ALA A 677 -10.87 42.59 -21.20
C ALA A 677 -12.21 42.66 -20.43
N ASN A 678 -12.31 42.19 -19.19
CA ASN A 678 -13.54 42.29 -18.38
C ASN A 678 -13.27 42.95 -17.01
N ASN A 679 -13.22 44.28 -16.98
CA ASN A 679 -13.35 45.05 -15.75
C ASN A 679 -14.84 45.38 -15.53
N ILE A 680 -15.40 44.88 -14.42
CA ILE A 680 -16.72 45.31 -13.92
C ILE A 680 -16.50 46.62 -13.14
N PRO A 681 -17.27 47.69 -13.40
CA PRO A 681 -17.12 48.96 -12.70
C PRO A 681 -17.68 48.85 -11.28
N MET A 682 -16.90 49.22 -10.27
CA MET A 682 -17.39 49.41 -8.90
C MET A 682 -18.28 50.66 -8.86
N SER A 683 -19.59 50.42 -8.74
CA SER A 683 -20.58 51.46 -8.46
C SER A 683 -20.40 52.02 -7.05
N GLN A 684 -20.60 53.34 -6.96
CA GLN A 684 -20.68 54.14 -5.74
C GLN A 684 -21.59 53.50 -4.68
N MET A 685 -21.12 53.44 -3.43
CA MET A 685 -21.96 53.21 -2.27
C MET A 685 -21.75 54.40 -1.32
N ASP A 686 -22.84 55.10 -1.06
CA ASP A 686 -22.91 56.33 -0.28
C ASP A 686 -22.48 56.12 1.17
N SER A 687 -21.62 57.02 1.63
CA SER A 687 -21.09 57.07 3.00
C SER A 687 -22.01 57.90 3.90
N LYS A 688 -23.08 57.31 4.42
CA LYS A 688 -23.73 57.78 5.66
C LYS A 688 -24.21 56.52 6.40
N ASP A 689 -23.78 56.37 7.65
CA ASP A 689 -24.05 55.26 8.57
C ASP A 689 -23.05 54.08 8.54
N ALA A 690 -21.76 54.38 8.68
CA ALA A 690 -20.73 53.41 9.07
C ALA A 690 -19.88 53.92 10.27
N ASP A 691 -19.63 53.01 11.20
CA ASP A 691 -18.97 53.16 12.51
C ASP A 691 -17.49 53.64 12.40
N PRO A 692 -17.02 54.64 13.19
CA PRO A 692 -15.67 55.19 13.05
C PRO A 692 -14.52 54.20 13.34
N GLU A 693 -14.77 53.08 14.02
CA GLU A 693 -13.71 52.09 14.34
C GLU A 693 -13.39 51.12 13.18
N LEU A 694 -14.26 51.02 12.16
CA LEU A 694 -14.05 50.10 11.03
C LEU A 694 -13.22 50.71 9.88
N LEU A 695 -12.92 52.01 9.92
CA LEU A 695 -12.09 52.70 8.92
C LEU A 695 -10.58 52.72 9.27
N GLN A 696 -10.18 52.22 10.43
CA GLN A 696 -8.77 52.23 10.86
C GLN A 696 -7.98 50.96 10.48
N HIS A 697 -8.64 49.96 9.88
CA HIS A 697 -7.99 48.69 9.47
C HIS A 697 -7.84 48.46 7.96
N CYS A 698 -8.19 49.42 7.11
CA CYS A 698 -8.04 49.28 5.64
C CYS A 698 -7.11 50.31 4.98
N ARG A 699 -6.07 50.79 5.68
CA ARG A 699 -4.97 51.55 5.05
C ARG A 699 -3.60 51.15 5.57
N THR A 700 -3.09 50.05 5.06
CA THR A 700 -1.64 49.82 4.98
C THR A 700 -1.31 49.35 3.56
N THR A 701 -0.77 50.27 2.78
CA THR A 701 -0.17 49.99 1.47
C THR A 701 1.06 49.10 1.69
N ASN A 702 1.02 47.85 1.22
CA ASN A 702 2.20 46.99 1.17
C ASN A 702 3.24 47.62 0.21
N PRO A 703 4.55 47.62 0.55
CA PRO A 703 5.58 48.12 -0.36
C PRO A 703 5.73 47.22 -1.60
N GLU A 704 6.03 47.82 -2.75
CA GLU A 704 6.28 47.09 -4.01
C GLU A 704 7.50 46.17 -3.90
N LEU A 705 7.29 44.88 -4.17
CA LEU A 705 8.35 43.87 -4.27
C LEU A 705 9.19 44.13 -5.53
N LYS A 706 10.52 44.26 -5.37
CA LYS A 706 11.44 44.24 -6.51
C LYS A 706 11.66 42.79 -6.98
N LYS A 707 11.99 42.62 -8.28
CA LYS A 707 12.13 41.32 -8.95
C LYS A 707 12.88 40.28 -8.09
N ASN A 708 12.26 39.11 -7.96
CA ASN A 708 12.69 37.91 -7.22
C ASN A 708 12.45 37.92 -5.70
N GLN A 709 11.31 38.45 -5.24
CA GLN A 709 10.79 38.20 -3.89
C GLN A 709 9.33 37.73 -3.95
N TYR A 710 8.93 36.92 -2.96
CA TYR A 710 7.55 36.50 -2.71
C TYR A 710 7.28 36.53 -1.20
N TRP A 711 6.03 36.76 -0.82
CA TRP A 711 5.58 36.69 0.57
C TRP A 711 5.49 35.22 1.01
N VAL A 712 5.88 34.93 2.25
CA VAL A 712 5.71 33.62 2.89
C VAL A 712 4.37 33.58 3.59
#